data_AF-A0A358DP43-F1
#
_entry.id   AF-A0A358DP43-F1
#
_cell.length_a   1.000
_cell.length_b   1.000
_cell.length_c   1.000
_cell.angle_alpha   90.00
_cell.angle_beta   90.00
_cell.angle_gamma   90.00
#
_symmetry.space_group_name_H-M   'P 1'
#
loop_
_entity.id
_entity.type
_entity.pdbx_description
1 polymer ?
#
loop_
_entity_poly.entity_id
_entity_poly.type
_entity_poly.pdbx_seq_one_letter_code
_entity_poly.pdbx_strand_id
1 'polypeptide(L)'
;MTRRFVHVLFLLMLGISACSEQVVVRETESSCGNGELETGEACDDGNEINTDGCTKSCDLARCGDGVTRTDQGPDETGFEACDDGNDENHDACLNTCQLADCGDGVLRIDLTEGSGNYEACDDGNDSDTDACLNQCVPARCGDGLVRDDVSLGEPGYEACDDGNEIDGDACRNDCTEPVCGDGLLGPGEGCDDGNEDPTDACHNCQPTRCGDAVIQDGERCDDGNAIDSDACLSNCAPAQCGDGVLFEGVEACDDGNGDQRDGCTGTCELARCGDGILRADLGSDEAGFEACDDGNEADDDACRSNCRVARCGDGVLWQGIEGCDDGNRNTMDACTNACERARCGDGVLRRDLAPDDVGYEGCDDGNENAADACAENCRPARCGDGIVWEGVEACDDGNDRGGDGCSNECLVSFCGDGEQSDGEDCDDGNEDDQDACTNACELARCGDGIVRLDAEAPEECDDGNADDGDDCLPNCMEARCGDGVLWIDEEDCDDGNASNEDGCLATCLVAECGDGFVQAGVEDCDDANDDNQDGCNEDCELLADYVFGQHDFTPCGASGGNGPQLNSCQQVYQTDWAENPNLYDVIDGVQRWRVPSTGRYRIEVSGAQGGVNHVGDPGGSGARMQGDFSLQQGDLLNIIVGQQGEISPQGNVANGGSGGGGGSFVWVEGSDRPLIVAGGGGGSGLRNPGAPHYLGRPGVTGPDGSRSRDDRGLGGSNGGDAPNEGGRGWNTVRNQPVGHAGMNQYGGQGGFGGGGGGGYGTCGNRQHTAGGGGGYSGGGVAVDCYYAAGGGGSYNSGDNRESEEGQRDGDGLVTITRLP
;
A
#
# COMPACT_ATOMS: atom_id res chain seq x y z
N MET A 1 42.03 90.59 -39.66
CA MET A 1 42.57 91.96 -39.56
C MET A 1 43.90 91.97 -40.34
N THR A 2 43.96 92.55 -41.54
CA THR A 2 44.62 93.86 -41.81
C THR A 2 46.08 93.89 -41.31
N ARG A 3 47.14 94.27 -42.03
CA ARG A 3 47.32 95.12 -43.21
C ARG A 3 48.85 95.27 -43.41
N ARG A 4 49.35 95.32 -44.66
CA ARG A 4 50.07 96.46 -45.30
C ARG A 4 51.45 96.87 -44.73
N PHE A 5 52.53 96.75 -45.50
CA PHE A 5 53.11 97.69 -46.52
C PHE A 5 54.10 98.73 -45.92
N VAL A 6 55.23 98.93 -46.65
CA VAL A 6 55.93 100.22 -46.94
C VAL A 6 56.84 100.79 -45.84
N HIS A 7 57.98 101.47 -46.07
CA HIS A 7 58.93 101.75 -47.17
C HIS A 7 59.84 102.88 -46.59
N VAL A 8 61.14 102.89 -46.93
CA VAL A 8 61.87 104.10 -47.38
C VAL A 8 62.52 105.14 -46.39
N LEU A 9 63.76 105.53 -46.79
CA LEU A 9 64.49 106.83 -46.71
C LEU A 9 65.36 107.16 -45.46
N PHE A 10 66.70 107.28 -45.63
CA PHE A 10 67.51 108.52 -45.85
C PHE A 10 67.87 109.26 -44.53
N LEU A 11 68.98 109.99 -44.36
CA LEU A 11 70.27 110.18 -45.02
C LEU A 11 71.04 111.21 -44.15
N LEU A 12 72.37 111.08 -44.06
CA LEU A 12 73.38 112.16 -44.08
C LEU A 12 73.33 113.34 -43.08
N MET A 13 74.45 113.53 -42.37
CA MET A 13 74.91 114.85 -41.92
C MET A 13 76.43 115.04 -42.11
N LEU A 14 76.73 116.08 -42.90
CA LEU A 14 77.85 117.03 -42.94
C LEU A 14 79.31 116.59 -43.19
N GLY A 15 79.86 117.14 -44.28
CA GLY A 15 81.28 117.26 -44.58
C GLY A 15 82.04 118.28 -43.71
N ILE A 16 83.38 118.27 -43.77
CA ILE A 16 84.21 119.18 -44.61
C ILE A 16 85.70 118.78 -44.47
N SER A 17 86.30 118.56 -45.65
CA SER A 17 87.68 118.75 -46.12
C SER A 17 88.79 119.25 -45.16
N ALA A 18 89.90 118.50 -45.06
CA ALA A 18 91.27 119.01 -45.22
C ALA A 18 92.30 117.86 -45.40
N CYS A 19 93.17 118.01 -46.40
CA CYS A 19 94.26 117.10 -46.77
C CYS A 19 95.45 117.14 -45.78
N SER A 20 96.11 115.99 -45.57
CA SER A 20 97.58 115.86 -45.53
C SER A 20 98.01 114.41 -45.72
N GLU A 21 99.08 114.24 -46.50
CA GLU A 21 99.97 113.10 -46.76
C GLU A 21 99.57 111.66 -46.39
N GLN A 22 99.68 110.80 -47.40
CA GLN A 22 99.34 109.38 -47.47
C GLN A 22 100.32 108.48 -46.67
N VAL A 23 99.80 107.67 -45.74
CA VAL A 23 100.46 106.47 -45.20
C VAL A 23 99.63 105.26 -45.65
N VAL A 24 100.26 104.33 -46.37
CA VAL A 24 99.62 103.09 -46.81
C VAL A 24 99.67 102.08 -45.66
N VAL A 25 98.50 101.73 -45.10
CA VAL A 25 98.30 100.50 -44.32
C VAL A 25 97.65 99.50 -45.29
N ARG A 26 98.26 98.32 -45.46
CA ARG A 26 97.64 97.21 -46.21
C ARG A 26 96.58 96.58 -45.30
N GLU A 27 95.35 96.49 -45.76
CA GLU A 27 94.36 95.56 -45.20
C GLU A 27 94.69 94.15 -45.71
N THR A 28 94.86 93.20 -44.80
CA THR A 28 94.93 91.76 -45.08
C THR A 28 93.50 91.21 -45.05
N GLU A 29 93.12 90.43 -46.07
CA GLU A 29 91.85 89.69 -46.06
C GLU A 29 91.89 88.64 -44.95
N SER A 30 90.81 88.51 -44.18
CA SER A 30 90.69 87.53 -43.09
C SER A 30 90.73 86.11 -43.65
N SER A 31 91.45 85.22 -42.98
CA SER A 31 91.68 83.86 -43.45
C SER A 31 91.58 82.89 -42.28
N CYS A 32 90.45 82.17 -42.24
CA CYS A 32 90.17 81.19 -41.21
C CYS A 32 91.22 80.08 -41.10
N GLY A 33 91.60 79.73 -39.87
CA GLY A 33 92.54 78.67 -39.53
C GLY A 33 93.99 79.14 -39.42
N ASN A 34 94.22 80.43 -39.22
CA ASN A 34 95.56 81.02 -39.13
C ASN A 34 96.03 81.29 -37.68
N GLY A 35 95.12 81.14 -36.71
CA GLY A 35 95.34 81.26 -35.27
C GLY A 35 95.09 82.66 -34.71
N GLU A 36 94.66 83.62 -35.53
CA GLU A 36 94.39 85.00 -35.15
C GLU A 36 92.91 85.34 -35.41
N LEU A 37 92.17 85.66 -34.35
CA LEU A 37 90.75 86.01 -34.47
C LEU A 37 90.58 87.36 -35.17
N GLU A 38 90.10 87.34 -36.41
CA GLU A 38 89.96 88.51 -37.27
C GLU A 38 88.52 89.03 -37.33
N THR A 39 88.33 90.23 -37.89
CA THR A 39 87.02 90.88 -37.90
C THR A 39 86.08 90.19 -38.88
N GLY A 40 85.16 89.37 -38.38
CA GLY A 40 84.21 88.57 -39.18
C GLY A 40 84.18 87.09 -38.80
N GLU A 41 85.15 86.63 -38.01
CA GLU A 41 85.26 85.26 -37.51
C GLU A 41 84.62 85.14 -36.12
N ALA A 42 83.85 84.06 -35.87
CA ALA A 42 83.31 83.77 -34.54
C ALA A 42 84.31 82.99 -33.65
N CYS A 43 85.24 82.28 -34.28
CA CYS A 43 86.37 81.57 -33.70
C CYS A 43 87.49 81.45 -34.76
N ASP A 44 88.75 81.24 -34.35
CA ASP A 44 89.85 80.77 -35.20
C ASP A 44 90.82 80.02 -34.27
N ASP A 45 91.03 78.72 -34.51
CA ASP A 45 91.86 77.85 -33.67
C ASP A 45 93.17 77.42 -34.35
N GLY A 46 93.53 78.09 -35.44
CA GLY A 46 94.79 77.86 -36.15
C GLY A 46 94.82 76.60 -37.00
N ASN A 47 93.66 76.02 -37.33
CA ASN A 47 93.57 74.89 -38.23
C ASN A 47 92.28 74.92 -39.11
N GLU A 48 92.15 74.00 -40.08
CA GLU A 48 90.98 73.91 -41.01
C GLU A 48 90.12 72.66 -40.76
N ILE A 49 90.20 72.07 -39.57
CA ILE A 49 89.38 70.94 -39.14
C ILE A 49 87.96 71.47 -38.88
N ASN A 50 86.95 70.64 -39.10
CA ASN A 50 85.54 71.03 -38.86
C ASN A 50 84.95 70.34 -37.63
N THR A 51 85.68 69.36 -37.08
CA THR A 51 85.22 68.46 -36.04
C THR A 51 85.83 68.79 -34.68
N ASP A 52 86.34 70.02 -34.53
CA ASP A 52 86.74 70.67 -33.29
C ASP A 52 85.83 71.89 -33.02
N GLY A 53 86.10 72.63 -31.94
CA GLY A 53 85.23 73.72 -31.50
C GLY A 53 85.08 74.91 -32.49
N CYS A 54 85.83 74.91 -33.59
CA CYS A 54 85.75 75.91 -34.64
C CYS A 54 85.70 75.26 -36.03
N THR A 55 84.69 75.57 -36.83
CA THR A 55 84.61 75.05 -38.21
C THR A 55 85.62 75.73 -39.13
N LYS A 56 85.96 75.15 -40.29
CA LYS A 56 86.85 75.77 -41.31
C LYS A 56 86.31 77.10 -41.88
N SER A 57 85.05 77.42 -41.62
CA SER A 57 84.40 78.67 -42.00
C SER A 57 84.49 79.72 -40.89
N CYS A 58 85.14 79.40 -39.78
CA CYS A 58 85.29 80.23 -38.58
C CYS A 58 83.96 80.52 -37.87
N ASP A 59 83.04 79.55 -37.94
CA ASP A 59 81.83 79.47 -37.14
C ASP A 59 82.03 78.50 -35.97
N LEU A 60 81.47 78.81 -34.80
CA LEU A 60 81.46 77.89 -33.65
C LEU A 60 80.67 76.63 -34.01
N ALA A 61 81.28 75.47 -33.84
CA ALA A 61 80.59 74.18 -33.98
C ALA A 61 79.48 74.07 -32.93
N ARG A 62 78.27 73.71 -33.38
CA ARG A 62 77.08 73.58 -32.54
C ARG A 62 76.23 72.42 -33.02
N CYS A 63 75.60 71.76 -32.05
CA CYS A 63 74.53 70.83 -32.33
C CYS A 63 73.49 71.36 -33.33
N GLY A 64 73.22 70.57 -34.37
CA GLY A 64 72.29 70.88 -35.46
C GLY A 64 72.93 71.58 -36.66
N ASP A 65 74.27 71.69 -36.73
CA ASP A 65 74.97 72.35 -37.84
C ASP A 65 75.45 71.38 -38.95
N GLY A 66 75.21 70.09 -38.75
CA GLY A 66 75.55 68.98 -39.65
C GLY A 66 76.97 68.46 -39.46
N VAL A 67 77.67 68.87 -38.40
CA VAL A 67 79.07 68.53 -38.15
C VAL A 67 79.29 68.05 -36.71
N THR A 68 79.41 66.73 -36.54
CA THR A 68 79.69 66.14 -35.23
C THR A 68 81.13 66.42 -34.77
N ARG A 69 81.26 66.98 -33.57
CA ARG A 69 82.55 67.19 -32.91
C ARG A 69 83.21 65.87 -32.48
N THR A 70 84.52 65.79 -32.66
CA THR A 70 85.36 64.61 -32.38
C THR A 70 86.55 64.92 -31.46
N ASP A 71 86.73 66.20 -31.12
CA ASP A 71 87.81 66.68 -30.26
C ASP A 71 87.50 66.47 -28.77
N GLN A 72 86.27 66.12 -28.42
CA GLN A 72 85.78 65.88 -27.05
C GLN A 72 85.45 64.39 -26.84
N GLY A 73 85.71 63.89 -25.64
CA GLY A 73 85.26 62.57 -25.20
C GLY A 73 83.81 62.57 -24.68
N PRO A 74 83.15 61.40 -24.56
CA PRO A 74 81.74 61.31 -24.16
C PRO A 74 81.35 61.97 -22.83
N ASP A 75 82.31 62.10 -21.91
CA ASP A 75 82.11 62.71 -20.58
C ASP A 75 82.45 64.22 -20.54
N GLU A 76 82.85 64.81 -21.67
CA GLU A 76 83.28 66.21 -21.76
C GLU A 76 82.15 67.13 -22.22
N THR A 77 82.08 68.33 -21.65
CA THR A 77 81.00 69.30 -21.96
C THR A 77 81.13 69.79 -23.40
N GLY A 78 80.10 69.56 -24.21
CA GLY A 78 80.09 69.88 -25.64
C GLY A 78 80.51 68.72 -26.56
N PHE A 79 80.53 67.49 -26.02
CA PHE A 79 80.50 66.27 -26.83
C PHE A 79 79.16 66.11 -27.55
N GLU A 80 79.22 65.62 -28.78
CA GLU A 80 78.06 65.37 -29.64
C GLU A 80 78.10 63.89 -30.04
N ALA A 81 77.10 63.12 -29.61
CA ALA A 81 76.97 61.70 -29.97
C ALA A 81 76.46 61.54 -31.42
N CYS A 82 75.73 62.54 -31.90
CA CYS A 82 75.19 62.67 -33.24
C CYS A 82 75.10 64.16 -33.60
N ASP A 83 74.98 64.49 -34.88
CA ASP A 83 74.52 65.79 -35.39
C ASP A 83 73.92 65.55 -36.78
N ASP A 84 72.66 65.90 -36.97
CA ASP A 84 71.91 65.64 -38.19
C ASP A 84 71.58 66.90 -39.01
N GLY A 85 72.11 68.05 -38.59
CA GLY A 85 71.94 69.33 -39.27
C GLY A 85 70.60 70.02 -39.03
N ASN A 86 69.85 69.64 -37.99
CA ASN A 86 68.62 70.33 -37.61
C ASN A 86 68.42 70.39 -36.06
N ASP A 87 67.38 71.12 -35.62
CA ASP A 87 67.07 71.35 -34.19
C ASP A 87 65.80 70.57 -33.72
N GLU A 88 65.35 69.58 -34.49
CA GLU A 88 64.17 68.76 -34.19
C GLU A 88 64.53 67.63 -33.22
N ASN A 89 63.61 67.30 -32.32
CA ASN A 89 63.84 66.28 -31.29
C ASN A 89 63.22 64.93 -31.64
N HIS A 90 62.39 64.83 -32.67
CA HIS A 90 61.59 63.63 -32.92
C HIS A 90 62.18 62.72 -34.01
N ASP A 91 63.48 62.85 -34.26
CA ASP A 91 64.26 62.01 -35.16
C ASP A 91 65.44 61.37 -34.40
N ALA A 92 66.39 60.77 -35.12
CA ALA A 92 67.46 60.00 -34.51
C ALA A 92 68.47 60.82 -33.68
N CYS A 93 68.45 62.15 -33.78
CA CYS A 93 69.37 63.00 -33.05
C CYS A 93 68.61 64.14 -32.34
N LEU A 94 68.65 64.15 -31.01
CA LEU A 94 68.05 65.23 -30.24
C LEU A 94 68.82 66.55 -30.49
N ASN A 95 68.17 67.70 -30.29
CA ASN A 95 68.80 69.03 -30.35
C ASN A 95 69.83 69.29 -29.23
N THR A 96 70.01 68.32 -28.33
CA THR A 96 71.09 68.24 -27.35
C THR A 96 72.29 67.42 -27.86
N CYS A 97 72.22 66.92 -29.10
CA CYS A 97 73.19 66.05 -29.77
C CYS A 97 73.45 64.75 -29.04
N GLN A 98 72.39 64.22 -28.45
CA GLN A 98 72.30 62.87 -27.92
C GLN A 98 71.46 62.04 -28.87
N LEU A 99 71.77 60.74 -28.97
CA LEU A 99 70.92 59.83 -29.71
C LEU A 99 69.58 59.74 -28.99
N ALA A 100 68.50 59.76 -29.76
CA ALA A 100 67.17 59.49 -29.25
C ALA A 100 67.07 57.98 -28.93
N ASP A 101 66.77 57.68 -27.67
CA ASP A 101 66.69 56.33 -27.12
C ASP A 101 65.39 56.19 -26.32
N CYS A 102 64.78 55.00 -26.36
CA CYS A 102 63.60 54.68 -25.57
C CYS A 102 63.81 54.95 -24.08
N GLY A 103 62.93 55.75 -23.47
CA GLY A 103 63.00 56.16 -22.07
C GLY A 103 63.69 57.51 -21.84
N ASP A 104 63.96 58.30 -22.89
CA ASP A 104 64.58 59.63 -22.79
C ASP A 104 63.57 60.79 -22.67
N GLY A 105 62.28 60.49 -22.80
CA GLY A 105 61.15 61.41 -22.69
C GLY A 105 60.75 62.03 -24.02
N VAL A 106 61.30 61.55 -25.14
CA VAL A 106 61.13 62.13 -26.46
C VAL A 106 60.71 61.07 -27.49
N LEU A 107 59.41 61.07 -27.82
CA LEU A 107 58.86 60.14 -28.80
C LEU A 107 59.39 60.37 -30.24
N ARG A 108 60.00 59.34 -30.83
CA ARG A 108 60.37 59.29 -32.25
C ARG A 108 59.16 59.22 -33.19
N ILE A 109 58.92 60.24 -34.02
CA ILE A 109 57.78 60.27 -34.97
C ILE A 109 58.20 60.24 -36.44
N ASP A 110 59.50 60.26 -36.73
CA ASP A 110 60.06 60.14 -38.08
C ASP A 110 59.98 58.71 -38.63
N LEU A 111 59.77 57.71 -37.77
CA LEU A 111 59.67 56.30 -38.11
C LEU A 111 58.21 55.81 -38.15
N THR A 112 57.95 54.84 -39.03
CA THR A 112 56.64 54.17 -39.13
C THR A 112 56.67 52.82 -38.41
N GLU A 113 55.52 52.41 -37.86
CA GLU A 113 55.31 51.14 -37.16
C GLU A 113 55.93 49.93 -37.92
N GLY A 114 56.76 49.15 -37.23
CA GLY A 114 57.50 48.00 -37.79
C GLY A 114 58.92 48.33 -38.32
N SER A 115 59.36 49.59 -38.24
CA SER A 115 60.76 49.97 -38.48
C SER A 115 61.63 49.63 -37.27
N GLY A 116 62.91 49.31 -37.47
CA GLY A 116 63.84 49.15 -36.36
C GLY A 116 64.00 50.47 -35.61
N ASN A 117 63.94 50.43 -34.27
CA ASN A 117 63.94 51.59 -33.36
C ASN A 117 62.70 52.49 -33.48
N TYR A 118 61.57 51.96 -33.95
CA TYR A 118 60.28 52.64 -33.84
C TYR A 118 59.78 52.61 -32.39
N GLU A 119 59.25 53.74 -31.92
CA GLU A 119 58.70 53.92 -30.58
C GLU A 119 57.22 54.28 -30.68
N ALA A 120 56.36 53.47 -30.07
CA ALA A 120 54.92 53.73 -30.01
C ALA A 120 54.53 54.60 -28.81
N CYS A 121 55.39 54.65 -27.79
CA CYS A 121 55.33 55.50 -26.61
C CYS A 121 56.75 55.79 -26.12
N ASP A 122 56.93 56.85 -25.32
CA ASP A 122 58.13 57.12 -24.54
C ASP A 122 57.69 57.98 -23.34
N ASP A 123 58.03 57.57 -22.12
CA ASP A 123 57.65 58.26 -20.89
C ASP A 123 58.83 58.77 -20.05
N GLY A 124 60.05 58.69 -20.60
CA GLY A 124 61.24 59.23 -19.95
C GLY A 124 61.79 58.39 -18.81
N ASN A 125 61.46 57.10 -18.74
CA ASN A 125 62.04 56.21 -17.75
C ASN A 125 62.25 54.77 -18.26
N ASP A 126 62.97 53.96 -17.46
CA ASP A 126 63.32 52.56 -17.77
C ASP A 126 62.43 51.55 -16.99
N SER A 127 61.14 51.85 -16.76
CA SER A 127 60.21 50.95 -16.07
C SER A 127 59.38 50.13 -17.05
N ASP A 128 59.29 48.82 -16.80
CA ASP A 128 58.39 47.92 -17.52
C ASP A 128 57.01 47.79 -16.82
N THR A 129 56.74 48.57 -15.78
CA THR A 129 55.52 48.46 -14.94
C THR A 129 54.61 49.68 -15.00
N ASP A 130 54.81 50.55 -15.98
CA ASP A 130 53.95 51.69 -16.25
C ASP A 130 53.30 51.60 -17.64
N ALA A 131 52.80 52.72 -18.16
CA ALA A 131 52.08 52.74 -19.42
C ALA A 131 52.97 52.46 -20.65
N CYS A 132 54.29 52.57 -20.54
CA CYS A 132 55.22 52.40 -21.65
C CYS A 132 56.38 51.49 -21.28
N LEU A 133 56.44 50.30 -21.90
CA LEU A 133 57.53 49.36 -21.63
C LEU A 133 58.88 49.88 -22.12
N ASN A 134 59.98 49.32 -21.60
CA ASN A 134 61.37 49.64 -21.98
C ASN A 134 61.74 49.33 -23.44
N GLN A 135 60.79 48.76 -24.19
CA GLN A 135 60.91 48.52 -25.62
C GLN A 135 60.03 49.50 -26.43
N CYS A 136 59.54 50.56 -25.78
CA CYS A 136 58.73 51.64 -26.33
C CYS A 136 57.47 51.14 -27.03
N VAL A 137 56.81 50.19 -26.35
CA VAL A 137 55.48 49.69 -26.71
C VAL A 137 54.54 49.92 -25.53
N PRO A 138 53.27 50.31 -25.78
CA PRO A 138 52.32 50.47 -24.70
C PRO A 138 52.10 49.15 -23.98
N ALA A 139 52.10 49.18 -22.64
CA ALA A 139 51.72 48.04 -21.81
C ALA A 139 50.27 47.63 -22.10
N ARG A 140 50.00 46.33 -22.13
CA ARG A 140 48.69 45.75 -22.43
C ARG A 140 48.48 44.47 -21.65
N CYS A 141 47.27 44.30 -21.15
CA CYS A 141 46.79 43.02 -20.67
C CYS A 141 47.09 41.86 -21.63
N GLY A 142 47.78 40.83 -21.11
CA GLY A 142 48.25 39.64 -21.82
C GLY A 142 49.71 39.75 -22.31
N ASP A 143 50.48 40.76 -21.91
CA ASP A 143 51.89 40.91 -22.29
C ASP A 143 52.89 40.31 -21.27
N GLY A 144 52.37 39.83 -20.14
CA GLY A 144 53.10 39.15 -19.07
C GLY A 144 53.68 40.09 -18.01
N LEU A 145 53.32 41.37 -18.04
CA LEU A 145 53.79 42.40 -17.11
C LEU A 145 52.60 43.10 -16.46
N VAL A 146 52.61 43.19 -15.12
CA VAL A 146 51.56 43.86 -14.36
C VAL A 146 51.98 45.28 -14.05
N ARG A 147 51.13 46.25 -14.39
CA ARG A 147 51.35 47.66 -14.06
C ARG A 147 51.20 47.97 -12.58
N ASP A 148 52.13 48.74 -12.02
CA ASP A 148 52.11 49.21 -10.62
C ASP A 148 51.94 50.73 -10.47
N ASP A 149 51.95 51.47 -11.59
CA ASP A 149 51.71 52.91 -11.64
C ASP A 149 50.22 53.30 -11.50
N VAL A 150 49.31 52.33 -11.70
CA VAL A 150 47.85 52.50 -11.57
C VAL A 150 47.35 51.87 -10.27
N SER A 151 46.51 52.61 -9.53
CA SER A 151 45.90 52.11 -8.30
C SER A 151 44.57 51.38 -8.55
N LEU A 152 44.21 50.45 -7.66
CA LEU A 152 42.97 49.68 -7.71
C LEU A 152 41.74 50.58 -7.94
N GLY A 153 41.02 50.35 -9.05
CA GLY A 153 39.79 51.05 -9.43
C GLY A 153 39.98 52.21 -10.42
N GLU A 154 41.23 52.55 -10.78
CA GLU A 154 41.52 53.50 -11.86
C GLU A 154 41.54 52.78 -13.23
N PRO A 155 41.09 53.43 -14.33
CA PRO A 155 41.10 52.81 -15.65
C PRO A 155 42.51 52.38 -16.08
N GLY A 156 42.66 51.11 -16.47
CA GLY A 156 43.95 50.52 -16.84
C GLY A 156 44.73 49.88 -15.69
N TYR A 157 44.10 49.70 -14.52
CA TYR A 157 44.62 48.84 -13.46
C TYR A 157 44.56 47.36 -13.87
N GLU A 158 45.63 46.62 -13.61
CA GLU A 158 45.76 45.19 -13.87
C GLU A 158 45.97 44.47 -12.53
N ALA A 159 45.07 43.56 -12.18
CA ALA A 159 45.19 42.75 -10.97
C ALA A 159 46.19 41.58 -11.17
N CYS A 160 46.27 41.10 -12.40
CA CYS A 160 47.15 40.02 -12.86
C CYS A 160 47.48 40.24 -14.34
N ASP A 161 48.48 39.51 -14.86
CA ASP A 161 48.76 39.34 -16.28
C ASP A 161 49.56 38.03 -16.45
N ASP A 162 49.06 37.08 -17.22
CA ASP A 162 49.70 35.78 -17.43
C ASP A 162 50.33 35.60 -18.83
N GLY A 163 50.42 36.68 -19.60
CA GLY A 163 51.11 36.73 -20.89
C GLY A 163 50.33 36.11 -22.04
N ASN A 164 49.02 35.96 -21.91
CA ASN A 164 48.18 35.46 -23.00
C ASN A 164 46.75 36.04 -23.00
N GLU A 165 45.96 35.68 -24.03
CA GLU A 165 44.58 36.16 -24.24
C GLU A 165 43.54 35.03 -24.05
N ILE A 166 43.64 34.24 -22.98
CA ILE A 166 42.68 33.19 -22.60
C ILE A 166 41.99 33.60 -21.29
N ASP A 167 40.65 33.47 -21.19
CA ASP A 167 39.89 33.89 -20.00
C ASP A 167 39.81 32.83 -18.88
N GLY A 168 40.26 31.60 -19.15
CA GLY A 168 40.06 30.42 -18.31
C GLY A 168 41.30 29.90 -17.60
N ASP A 169 42.40 30.65 -17.64
CA ASP A 169 43.65 30.37 -16.95
C ASP A 169 43.93 31.42 -15.87
N ALA A 170 45.20 31.72 -15.57
CA ALA A 170 45.57 32.35 -14.31
C ALA A 170 45.12 33.82 -14.23
N CYS A 171 44.90 34.46 -15.37
CA CYS A 171 44.40 35.81 -15.49
C CYS A 171 43.40 35.95 -16.64
N ARG A 172 42.46 36.88 -16.54
CA ARG A 172 41.50 37.16 -17.62
C ARG A 172 42.04 38.11 -18.67
N ASN A 173 41.38 38.14 -19.82
CA ASN A 173 41.70 39.06 -20.92
C ASN A 173 41.46 40.54 -20.60
N ASP A 174 40.78 40.83 -19.49
CA ASP A 174 40.62 42.18 -18.95
C ASP A 174 41.49 42.44 -17.72
N CYS A 175 42.45 41.54 -17.43
CA CYS A 175 43.42 41.61 -16.35
C CYS A 175 42.79 41.67 -14.96
N THR A 176 41.65 41.01 -14.83
CA THR A 176 41.02 40.69 -13.56
C THR A 176 41.33 39.25 -13.16
N GLU A 177 41.42 39.01 -11.85
CA GLU A 177 41.53 37.65 -11.33
C GLU A 177 40.18 36.92 -11.55
N PRO A 178 40.20 35.62 -11.90
CA PRO A 178 38.98 34.81 -11.95
C PRO A 178 38.36 34.74 -10.55
N VAL A 179 37.04 34.94 -10.48
CA VAL A 179 36.28 34.88 -9.22
C VAL A 179 35.07 33.97 -9.37
N CYS A 180 34.70 33.32 -8.27
CA CYS A 180 33.50 32.51 -8.23
C CYS A 180 32.23 33.29 -8.60
N GLY A 181 31.41 32.72 -9.47
CA GLY A 181 30.07 33.23 -9.77
C GLY A 181 30.04 34.30 -10.85
N ASP A 182 31.01 34.30 -11.75
CA ASP A 182 31.06 35.25 -12.88
C ASP A 182 30.90 34.59 -14.26
N GLY A 183 30.67 33.27 -14.25
CA GLY A 183 30.27 32.46 -15.39
C GLY A 183 31.42 31.79 -16.13
N LEU A 184 32.64 31.85 -15.60
CA LEU A 184 33.84 31.31 -16.25
C LEU A 184 34.66 30.43 -15.30
N LEU A 185 34.80 29.15 -15.64
CA LEU A 185 35.55 28.18 -14.83
C LEU A 185 37.06 28.45 -14.84
N GLY A 186 37.59 29.00 -13.75
CA GLY A 186 39.00 29.34 -13.57
C GLY A 186 39.86 28.30 -12.82
N PRO A 187 41.19 28.49 -12.75
CA PRO A 187 42.09 27.61 -12.01
C PRO A 187 41.82 27.62 -10.49
N GLY A 188 41.39 26.46 -9.96
CA GLY A 188 41.03 26.31 -8.55
C GLY A 188 39.52 26.27 -8.29
N GLU A 189 38.72 26.57 -9.32
CA GLU A 189 37.27 26.44 -9.31
C GLU A 189 36.87 25.06 -9.87
N GLY A 190 36.05 24.33 -9.12
CA GLY A 190 35.45 23.06 -9.55
C GLY A 190 34.12 23.23 -10.29
N CYS A 191 33.50 24.40 -10.18
CA CYS A 191 32.29 24.86 -10.89
C CYS A 191 32.25 26.39 -10.90
N ASP A 192 31.44 26.96 -11.79
CA ASP A 192 31.00 28.35 -11.79
C ASP A 192 29.67 28.43 -12.57
N ASP A 193 28.60 28.96 -11.96
CA ASP A 193 27.27 29.11 -12.55
C ASP A 193 26.81 30.57 -12.69
N GLY A 194 27.76 31.51 -12.60
CA GLY A 194 27.52 32.91 -12.90
C GLY A 194 26.79 33.69 -11.80
N ASN A 195 26.74 33.16 -10.58
CA ASN A 195 26.32 33.91 -9.41
C ASN A 195 26.93 33.36 -8.09
N GLU A 196 26.70 34.03 -6.96
CA GLU A 196 27.20 33.63 -5.63
C GLU A 196 26.10 33.00 -4.74
N ASP A 197 25.00 32.51 -5.31
CA ASP A 197 23.94 31.85 -4.55
C ASP A 197 24.44 30.48 -4.06
N PRO A 198 24.48 30.23 -2.75
CA PRO A 198 24.97 28.95 -2.24
C PRO A 198 24.01 27.77 -2.46
N THR A 199 22.80 28.02 -2.99
CA THR A 199 21.73 27.01 -3.09
C THR A 199 21.51 26.46 -4.50
N ASP A 200 22.24 26.93 -5.51
CA ASP A 200 22.16 26.43 -6.88
C ASP A 200 23.36 25.53 -7.22
N ALA A 201 23.85 25.51 -8.46
CA ALA A 201 24.71 24.44 -8.94
C ALA A 201 26.15 24.52 -8.42
N CYS A 202 26.54 25.63 -7.79
CA CYS A 202 27.89 25.87 -7.34
C CYS A 202 27.95 26.55 -5.96
N HIS A 203 28.62 25.91 -4.99
CA HIS A 203 28.85 26.48 -3.66
C HIS A 203 30.34 26.64 -3.37
N ASN A 204 30.82 27.86 -3.13
CA ASN A 204 32.23 28.18 -2.87
C ASN A 204 33.19 27.59 -3.93
N CYS A 205 32.79 27.67 -5.20
CA CYS A 205 33.53 27.18 -6.37
C CYS A 205 33.82 25.68 -6.31
N GLN A 206 32.95 24.93 -5.63
CA GLN A 206 32.96 23.48 -5.61
C GLN A 206 31.57 23.00 -6.06
N PRO A 207 31.52 21.94 -6.89
CA PRO A 207 30.25 21.35 -7.26
C PRO A 207 29.45 21.01 -6.01
N THR A 208 28.14 21.23 -6.05
CA THR A 208 27.24 20.85 -4.98
C THR A 208 27.46 19.41 -4.55
N ARG A 209 27.48 19.20 -3.24
CA ARG A 209 27.72 17.91 -2.63
C ARG A 209 26.91 17.80 -1.36
N CYS A 210 26.32 16.63 -1.19
CA CYS A 210 25.64 16.30 0.03
C CYS A 210 26.59 16.28 1.24
N GLY A 211 26.16 16.90 2.34
CA GLY A 211 26.86 16.93 3.62
C GLY A 211 27.71 18.18 3.84
N ASP A 212 27.37 19.32 3.23
CA ASP A 212 28.08 20.59 3.40
C ASP A 212 27.31 21.66 4.21
N ALA A 213 26.17 21.25 4.78
CA ALA A 213 25.23 22.01 5.61
C ALA A 213 24.41 23.05 4.84
N VAL A 214 24.33 22.94 3.51
CA VAL A 214 23.53 23.83 2.66
C VAL A 214 22.64 22.99 1.75
N ILE A 215 21.31 23.14 1.90
CA ILE A 215 20.35 22.44 1.03
C ILE A 215 20.34 23.11 -0.35
N GLN A 216 20.83 22.41 -1.38
CA GLN A 216 20.90 22.91 -2.76
C GLN A 216 19.75 22.39 -3.66
N ASP A 217 19.59 22.94 -4.86
CA ASP A 217 18.54 22.56 -5.81
C ASP A 217 18.69 21.09 -6.23
N GLY A 218 17.73 20.25 -5.81
CA GLY A 218 17.75 18.79 -5.99
C GLY A 218 17.99 17.99 -4.72
N GLU A 219 18.45 18.63 -3.63
CA GLU A 219 18.61 18.01 -2.32
C GLU A 219 17.34 18.15 -1.48
N ARG A 220 16.99 17.11 -0.71
CA ARG A 220 15.81 17.11 0.15
C ARG A 220 16.13 17.37 1.63
N CYS A 221 17.39 17.19 2.00
CA CYS A 221 18.00 17.48 3.30
C CYS A 221 19.51 17.67 3.10
N ASP A 222 20.19 18.32 4.04
CA ASP A 222 21.65 18.32 4.21
C ASP A 222 21.94 18.67 5.68
N ASP A 223 22.68 17.82 6.38
CA ASP A 223 23.03 18.00 7.81
C ASP A 223 24.52 18.24 8.06
N GLY A 224 25.29 18.55 7.01
CA GLY A 224 26.70 18.91 7.10
C GLY A 224 27.65 17.75 7.37
N ASN A 225 27.19 16.51 7.18
CA ASN A 225 28.04 15.34 7.37
C ASN A 225 27.70 14.20 6.37
N ALA A 226 28.40 13.06 6.49
CA ALA A 226 28.26 11.94 5.56
C ALA A 226 27.94 10.62 6.31
N ILE A 227 27.22 10.71 7.43
CA ILE A 227 26.82 9.59 8.28
C ILE A 227 25.47 9.11 7.78
N ASP A 228 25.40 7.92 7.20
CA ASP A 228 24.13 7.36 6.68
C ASP A 228 23.16 6.87 7.77
N SER A 229 23.32 7.29 9.03
CA SER A 229 22.54 6.81 10.18
C SER A 229 21.98 7.93 11.05
N ASP A 230 21.92 9.15 10.53
CA ASP A 230 21.26 10.30 11.13
C ASP A 230 20.17 10.85 10.18
N ALA A 231 19.76 12.11 10.34
CA ALA A 231 18.56 12.64 9.67
C ALA A 231 18.70 12.75 8.15
N CYS A 232 19.93 12.78 7.63
CA CYS A 232 20.18 12.93 6.21
C CYS A 232 21.27 11.97 5.73
N LEU A 233 20.89 11.08 4.80
CA LEU A 233 21.84 10.16 4.17
C LEU A 233 22.90 10.92 3.37
N SER A 234 24.06 10.32 3.13
CA SER A 234 25.16 10.90 2.34
C SER A 234 24.81 11.12 0.85
N ASN A 235 23.60 10.75 0.43
CA ASN A 235 23.04 11.00 -0.89
C ASN A 235 21.91 12.06 -0.88
N CYS A 236 21.72 12.75 0.25
CA CYS A 236 20.74 13.82 0.44
C CYS A 236 19.29 13.38 0.30
N ALA A 237 19.06 12.08 0.56
CA ALA A 237 17.76 11.55 0.86
C ALA A 237 17.53 11.65 2.39
N PRO A 238 16.34 12.13 2.82
CA PRO A 238 15.98 12.10 4.22
C PRO A 238 15.89 10.65 4.70
N ALA A 239 16.26 10.43 5.96
CA ALA A 239 16.00 9.19 6.67
C ALA A 239 14.55 8.73 6.46
N GLN A 240 14.37 7.44 6.17
CA GLN A 240 13.06 6.85 5.86
C GLN A 240 12.73 5.79 6.88
N CYS A 241 11.63 6.01 7.59
CA CYS A 241 11.06 5.01 8.48
C CYS A 241 10.61 3.77 7.69
N GLY A 242 10.98 2.59 8.18
CA GLY A 242 10.59 1.29 7.63
C GLY A 242 11.52 0.77 6.54
N ASP A 243 12.75 1.28 6.45
CA ASP A 243 13.74 0.85 5.45
C ASP A 243 14.76 -0.18 5.99
N GLY A 244 14.67 -0.49 7.27
CA GLY A 244 15.48 -1.47 7.99
C GLY A 244 16.73 -0.88 8.65
N VAL A 245 16.89 0.45 8.65
CA VAL A 245 18.05 1.16 9.20
C VAL A 245 17.62 2.06 10.35
N LEU A 246 18.08 1.77 11.56
CA LEU A 246 17.80 2.61 12.73
C LEU A 246 18.61 3.93 12.70
N PHE A 247 17.95 5.07 12.49
CA PHE A 247 18.56 6.40 12.47
C PHE A 247 18.61 7.04 13.88
N GLU A 248 19.81 7.19 14.45
CA GLU A 248 20.01 7.59 15.85
C GLU A 248 19.54 9.04 16.11
N GLY A 249 18.58 9.20 17.02
CA GLY A 249 18.03 10.51 17.39
C GLY A 249 16.96 11.04 16.42
N VAL A 250 16.65 10.30 15.36
CA VAL A 250 15.57 10.59 14.40
C VAL A 250 14.37 9.70 14.68
N GLU A 251 14.63 8.42 14.95
CA GLU A 251 13.61 7.40 15.21
C GLU A 251 13.98 6.51 16.40
N ALA A 252 12.95 5.92 17.02
CA ALA A 252 13.11 5.07 18.19
C ALA A 252 13.25 3.58 17.84
N CYS A 253 12.80 3.19 16.65
CA CYS A 253 12.81 1.84 16.10
C CYS A 253 12.75 1.91 14.56
N ASP A 254 13.14 0.83 13.90
CA ASP A 254 12.86 0.56 12.48
C ASP A 254 12.89 -0.97 12.30
N ASP A 255 11.83 -1.54 11.74
CA ASP A 255 11.70 -2.97 11.50
C ASP A 255 11.63 -3.36 10.01
N GLY A 256 11.94 -2.42 9.12
CA GLY A 256 12.01 -2.64 7.68
C GLY A 256 10.66 -2.74 6.99
N ASN A 257 9.59 -2.27 7.63
CA ASN A 257 8.27 -2.22 7.02
C ASN A 257 7.44 -1.00 7.49
N GLY A 258 6.28 -0.79 6.88
CA GLY A 258 5.38 0.34 7.18
C GLY A 258 4.07 -0.08 7.84
N ASP A 259 4.00 -1.29 8.38
CA ASP A 259 2.89 -1.71 9.23
C ASP A 259 2.95 -0.89 10.51
N GLN A 260 1.78 -0.44 10.94
CA GLN A 260 1.62 0.37 12.13
C GLN A 260 1.15 -0.49 13.31
N ARG A 261 0.89 -1.79 13.08
CA ARG A 261 0.33 -2.73 14.06
C ARG A 261 1.35 -3.74 14.57
N ASP A 262 2.64 -3.46 14.47
CA ASP A 262 3.70 -4.30 15.04
C ASP A 262 4.49 -3.53 16.12
N GLY A 263 5.73 -3.93 16.38
CA GLY A 263 6.57 -3.31 17.41
C GLY A 263 7.05 -1.90 17.07
N CYS A 264 6.97 -1.48 15.80
CA CYS A 264 7.42 -0.18 15.35
C CYS A 264 6.35 0.48 14.47
N THR A 265 5.82 1.61 14.89
CA THR A 265 4.75 2.26 14.12
C THR A 265 5.27 2.70 12.74
N GLY A 266 4.37 2.92 11.78
CA GLY A 266 4.73 3.46 10.46
C GLY A 266 5.32 4.89 10.47
N THR A 267 5.47 5.49 11.66
CA THR A 267 6.19 6.75 11.90
C THR A 267 7.45 6.56 12.76
N CYS A 268 7.89 5.31 12.95
CA CYS A 268 9.11 4.88 13.64
C CYS A 268 9.19 5.33 15.11
N GLU A 269 8.02 5.31 15.73
CA GLU A 269 7.85 5.36 17.17
C GLU A 269 7.61 3.94 17.69
N LEU A 270 8.13 3.63 18.87
CA LEU A 270 7.84 2.34 19.50
C LEU A 270 6.34 2.26 19.80
N ALA A 271 5.69 1.20 19.32
CA ALA A 271 4.28 0.94 19.64
C ALA A 271 4.10 0.83 21.16
N ARG A 272 3.12 1.55 21.69
CA ARG A 272 2.85 1.66 23.13
C ARG A 272 1.37 1.72 23.40
N CYS A 273 0.96 0.95 24.38
CA CYS A 273 -0.35 1.10 24.97
C CYS A 273 -0.75 2.56 25.27
N GLY A 274 -1.89 2.96 24.72
CA GLY A 274 -2.47 4.29 24.84
C GLY A 274 -2.06 5.26 23.72
N ASP A 275 -1.43 4.78 22.64
CA ASP A 275 -1.05 5.61 21.49
C ASP A 275 -2.13 5.66 20.38
N GLY A 276 -3.19 4.87 20.53
CA GLY A 276 -4.34 4.79 19.62
C GLY A 276 -4.18 3.71 18.54
N ILE A 277 -3.12 2.90 18.60
CA ILE A 277 -2.75 1.95 17.56
C ILE A 277 -2.59 0.55 18.15
N LEU A 278 -3.59 -0.30 17.93
CA LEU A 278 -3.58 -1.67 18.44
C LEU A 278 -2.50 -2.54 17.77
N ARG A 279 -1.53 -2.99 18.56
CA ARG A 279 -0.51 -3.97 18.16
C ARG A 279 -1.07 -5.39 17.97
N ALA A 280 -0.82 -6.00 16.81
CA ALA A 280 -1.44 -7.26 16.36
C ALA A 280 -0.44 -8.35 15.91
N ASP A 281 0.87 -8.09 15.91
CA ASP A 281 1.92 -9.05 15.55
C ASP A 281 2.21 -10.09 16.64
N LEU A 282 1.78 -9.84 17.88
CA LEU A 282 2.01 -10.71 19.04
C LEU A 282 0.82 -11.60 19.40
N GLY A 283 1.12 -12.79 19.92
CA GLY A 283 0.11 -13.68 20.52
C GLY A 283 -0.30 -13.24 21.92
N SER A 284 -1.48 -13.66 22.40
CA SER A 284 -2.05 -13.24 23.69
C SER A 284 -1.19 -13.52 24.93
N ASP A 285 -0.22 -14.43 24.82
CA ASP A 285 0.68 -14.83 25.91
C ASP A 285 2.06 -14.15 25.83
N GLU A 286 2.30 -13.31 24.82
CA GLU A 286 3.58 -12.68 24.55
C GLU A 286 3.69 -11.30 25.21
N ALA A 287 4.90 -10.96 25.68
CA ALA A 287 5.13 -9.71 26.40
C ALA A 287 5.02 -8.51 25.44
N GLY A 288 4.13 -7.57 25.76
CA GLY A 288 3.82 -6.42 24.89
C GLY A 288 2.62 -6.65 23.97
N PHE A 289 1.88 -7.77 24.11
CA PHE A 289 0.58 -7.96 23.48
C PHE A 289 -0.46 -6.96 23.99
N GLU A 290 -1.23 -6.39 23.08
CA GLU A 290 -2.30 -5.44 23.36
C GLU A 290 -3.64 -6.05 22.97
N ALA A 291 -4.54 -6.18 23.95
CA ALA A 291 -5.91 -6.67 23.71
C ALA A 291 -6.87 -5.55 23.27
N CYS A 292 -6.49 -4.30 23.54
CA CYS A 292 -7.20 -3.08 23.22
C CYS A 292 -6.17 -1.92 23.19
N ASP A 293 -6.53 -0.80 22.57
CA ASP A 293 -5.85 0.49 22.69
C ASP A 293 -6.89 1.59 22.40
N ASP A 294 -7.06 2.55 23.32
CA ASP A 294 -8.03 3.64 23.19
C ASP A 294 -7.39 5.03 23.12
N GLY A 295 -6.08 5.09 22.88
CA GLY A 295 -5.35 6.34 22.67
C GLY A 295 -5.14 7.17 23.93
N ASN A 296 -5.24 6.56 25.12
CA ASN A 296 -4.91 7.24 26.35
C ASN A 296 -4.35 6.29 27.44
N GLU A 297 -3.81 6.83 28.53
CA GLU A 297 -3.22 6.06 29.64
C GLU A 297 -4.15 5.98 30.87
N ALA A 298 -5.46 6.18 30.69
CA ALA A 298 -6.41 6.07 31.79
C ALA A 298 -6.58 4.59 32.19
N ASP A 299 -6.76 4.36 33.49
CA ASP A 299 -7.02 3.04 34.05
C ASP A 299 -8.50 2.90 34.45
N ASP A 300 -9.37 3.83 34.07
CA ASP A 300 -10.79 3.89 34.47
C ASP A 300 -11.79 3.88 33.28
N ASP A 301 -11.32 3.59 32.07
CA ASP A 301 -12.09 3.41 30.83
C ASP A 301 -11.93 2.01 30.20
N ALA A 302 -12.32 1.82 28.93
CA ALA A 302 -12.46 0.49 28.32
C ALA A 302 -11.12 -0.25 28.17
N CYS A 303 -10.00 0.47 28.13
CA CYS A 303 -8.68 -0.10 27.95
C CYS A 303 -7.70 0.42 28.99
N ARG A 304 -7.13 -0.48 29.81
CA ARG A 304 -6.12 -0.12 30.81
C ARG A 304 -4.86 0.45 30.16
N SER A 305 -4.07 1.19 30.95
CA SER A 305 -2.69 1.59 30.60
C SER A 305 -1.71 0.42 30.34
N ASN A 306 -2.14 -0.82 30.58
CA ASN A 306 -1.42 -2.05 30.22
C ASN A 306 -2.07 -2.84 29.08
N CYS A 307 -3.00 -2.22 28.34
CA CYS A 307 -3.66 -2.70 27.15
C CYS A 307 -4.38 -4.03 27.34
N ARG A 308 -5.00 -4.14 28.51
CA ARG A 308 -5.94 -5.20 28.84
C ARG A 308 -7.32 -4.59 28.94
N VAL A 309 -8.27 -5.27 28.34
CA VAL A 309 -9.68 -4.91 28.40
C VAL A 309 -10.16 -4.87 29.86
N ALA A 310 -10.91 -3.82 30.19
CA ALA A 310 -11.65 -3.72 31.44
C ALA A 310 -12.50 -4.98 31.66
N ARG A 311 -12.48 -5.52 32.88
CA ARG A 311 -13.09 -6.81 33.16
C ARG A 311 -13.79 -6.82 34.51
N CYS A 312 -15.10 -6.86 34.48
CA CYS A 312 -15.95 -7.07 35.65
C CYS A 312 -15.42 -8.14 36.61
N GLY A 313 -15.22 -7.71 37.86
CA GLY A 313 -14.74 -8.55 38.95
C GLY A 313 -13.23 -8.55 39.14
N ASP A 314 -12.53 -7.49 38.73
CA ASP A 314 -11.07 -7.38 38.81
C ASP A 314 -10.57 -6.39 39.87
N GLY A 315 -11.48 -5.76 40.59
CA GLY A 315 -11.23 -4.91 41.76
C GLY A 315 -11.23 -3.42 41.42
N VAL A 316 -11.60 -3.04 40.20
CA VAL A 316 -11.56 -1.66 39.70
C VAL A 316 -12.95 -1.26 39.18
N LEU A 317 -13.46 -0.11 39.64
CA LEU A 317 -14.75 0.43 39.21
C LEU A 317 -14.58 1.36 37.99
N TRP A 318 -15.09 0.94 36.82
CA TRP A 318 -14.93 1.63 35.53
C TRP A 318 -16.04 2.66 35.29
N GLN A 319 -15.69 3.96 35.21
CA GLN A 319 -16.72 5.00 35.11
C GLN A 319 -17.46 4.93 33.76
N GLY A 320 -18.77 4.73 33.81
CA GLY A 320 -19.63 4.68 32.62
C GLY A 320 -19.62 3.34 31.88
N ILE A 321 -18.80 2.37 32.32
CA ILE A 321 -18.79 0.99 31.80
C ILE A 321 -19.33 0.01 32.84
N GLU A 322 -18.99 0.17 34.12
CA GLU A 322 -19.42 -0.74 35.20
C GLU A 322 -20.11 0.04 36.34
N GLY A 323 -21.27 -0.45 36.78
CA GLY A 323 -22.05 0.16 37.87
C GLY A 323 -21.52 -0.17 39.26
N CYS A 324 -20.78 -1.28 39.38
CA CYS A 324 -20.04 -1.75 40.55
C CYS A 324 -18.88 -2.66 40.11
N ASP A 325 -17.94 -2.94 41.03
CA ASP A 325 -16.96 -4.01 40.93
C ASP A 325 -16.58 -4.41 42.38
N ASP A 326 -16.64 -5.69 42.71
CA ASP A 326 -16.30 -6.23 44.04
C ASP A 326 -15.12 -7.21 44.03
N GLY A 327 -14.29 -7.14 42.97
CA GLY A 327 -13.02 -7.85 42.87
C GLY A 327 -13.12 -9.34 42.60
N ASN A 328 -14.31 -9.84 42.24
CA ASN A 328 -14.47 -11.22 41.86
C ASN A 328 -15.63 -11.45 40.87
N ARG A 329 -15.78 -12.68 40.36
CA ARG A 329 -16.79 -13.06 39.35
C ARG A 329 -17.90 -13.94 39.92
N ASN A 330 -18.37 -13.58 41.09
CA ASN A 330 -19.56 -14.16 41.68
C ASN A 330 -20.75 -13.27 41.34
N THR A 331 -21.90 -13.87 41.04
CA THR A 331 -23.12 -13.07 40.81
C THR A 331 -23.86 -12.83 42.12
N MET A 332 -23.58 -13.61 43.18
CA MET A 332 -24.38 -13.66 44.42
C MET A 332 -23.81 -12.80 45.56
N ASP A 333 -23.07 -11.75 45.24
CA ASP A 333 -22.46 -10.81 46.19
C ASP A 333 -22.74 -9.36 45.81
N ALA A 334 -21.84 -8.42 46.11
CA ALA A 334 -22.16 -7.00 46.04
C ALA A 334 -22.33 -6.50 44.59
N CYS A 335 -21.77 -7.22 43.63
CA CYS A 335 -21.83 -6.91 42.22
C CYS A 335 -22.19 -8.15 41.40
N THR A 336 -23.07 -8.02 40.41
CA THR A 336 -23.35 -9.13 39.49
C THR A 336 -22.18 -9.34 38.52
N ASN A 337 -22.11 -10.52 37.90
CA ASN A 337 -21.15 -10.78 36.81
C ASN A 337 -21.36 -9.90 35.55
N ALA A 338 -22.46 -9.15 35.49
CA ALA A 338 -22.74 -8.14 34.46
C ALA A 338 -22.39 -6.71 34.93
N CYS A 339 -21.77 -6.57 36.11
CA CYS A 339 -21.33 -5.31 36.70
C CYS A 339 -22.44 -4.32 37.05
N GLU A 340 -23.55 -4.88 37.53
CA GLU A 340 -24.67 -4.17 38.09
C GLU A 340 -24.73 -4.42 39.61
N ARG A 341 -25.07 -3.39 40.40
CA ARG A 341 -25.16 -3.56 41.87
C ARG A 341 -26.32 -4.49 42.18
N ALA A 342 -26.04 -5.57 42.90
CA ALA A 342 -27.07 -6.44 43.44
C ALA A 342 -27.99 -5.67 44.39
N ARG A 343 -29.30 -5.71 44.14
CA ARG A 343 -30.35 -4.98 44.84
C ARG A 343 -31.63 -5.80 44.89
N CYS A 344 -32.29 -5.74 46.05
CA CYS A 344 -33.62 -6.28 46.28
C CYS A 344 -34.60 -5.99 45.13
N GLY A 345 -35.03 -7.04 44.43
CA GLY A 345 -35.93 -6.97 43.29
C GLY A 345 -35.24 -7.02 41.93
N ASP A 346 -33.95 -7.39 41.85
CA ASP A 346 -33.22 -7.55 40.59
C ASP A 346 -33.10 -9.02 40.13
N GLY A 347 -33.65 -9.95 40.90
CA GLY A 347 -33.64 -11.39 40.65
C GLY A 347 -32.36 -12.08 41.14
N VAL A 348 -31.49 -11.39 41.87
CA VAL A 348 -30.17 -11.89 42.29
C VAL A 348 -30.06 -11.93 43.83
N LEU A 349 -30.28 -13.12 44.40
CA LEU A 349 -30.15 -13.32 45.85
C LEU A 349 -28.69 -13.21 46.34
N ARG A 350 -28.40 -12.21 47.17
CA ARG A 350 -27.09 -12.09 47.85
C ARG A 350 -26.86 -13.16 48.91
N ARG A 351 -25.75 -13.89 48.81
CA ARG A 351 -25.37 -14.99 49.74
C ARG A 351 -24.09 -14.71 50.53
N ASP A 352 -23.44 -13.59 50.30
CA ASP A 352 -22.20 -13.21 50.95
C ASP A 352 -22.38 -12.54 52.32
N LEU A 353 -23.62 -12.12 52.63
CA LEU A 353 -24.00 -11.47 53.88
C LEU A 353 -24.75 -12.43 54.82
N ALA A 354 -24.54 -12.28 56.13
CA ALA A 354 -25.32 -13.02 57.13
C ALA A 354 -26.66 -12.32 57.41
N PRO A 355 -27.69 -13.01 57.95
CA PRO A 355 -29.05 -12.46 58.13
C PRO A 355 -29.17 -11.15 58.92
N ASP A 356 -28.17 -10.80 59.73
CA ASP A 356 -28.14 -9.60 60.56
C ASP A 356 -27.30 -8.46 59.94
N ASP A 357 -26.66 -8.70 58.80
CA ASP A 357 -25.81 -7.72 58.13
C ASP A 357 -26.64 -6.71 57.33
N VAL A 358 -26.15 -5.47 57.26
CA VAL A 358 -26.81 -4.39 56.50
C VAL A 358 -26.72 -4.71 55.01
N GLY A 359 -27.87 -4.86 54.36
CA GLY A 359 -27.96 -5.23 52.94
C GLY A 359 -28.11 -6.73 52.68
N TYR A 360 -28.31 -7.55 53.72
CA TYR A 360 -28.69 -8.96 53.56
C TYR A 360 -30.06 -9.10 52.87
N GLU A 361 -30.15 -10.06 51.96
CA GLU A 361 -31.37 -10.43 51.26
C GLU A 361 -31.72 -11.89 51.57
N GLY A 362 -32.88 -12.11 52.19
CA GLY A 362 -33.42 -13.44 52.49
C GLY A 362 -34.32 -13.99 51.38
N CYS A 363 -34.75 -13.13 50.47
CA CYS A 363 -35.52 -13.42 49.26
C CYS A 363 -35.17 -12.34 48.21
N ASP A 364 -35.43 -12.63 46.94
CA ASP A 364 -35.44 -11.66 45.84
C ASP A 364 -36.32 -12.26 44.74
N ASP A 365 -37.43 -11.60 44.41
CA ASP A 365 -38.42 -12.04 43.43
C ASP A 365 -38.39 -11.21 42.14
N GLY A 366 -37.32 -10.46 41.91
CA GLY A 366 -37.09 -9.74 40.66
C GLY A 366 -38.00 -8.54 40.44
N ASN A 367 -38.65 -8.03 41.50
CA ASN A 367 -39.45 -6.82 41.42
C ASN A 367 -39.40 -5.97 42.72
N GLU A 368 -39.82 -4.71 42.65
CA GLU A 368 -39.79 -3.77 43.81
C GLU A 368 -41.12 -3.73 44.61
N ASN A 369 -42.04 -4.67 44.37
CA ASN A 369 -43.25 -4.77 45.18
C ASN A 369 -42.88 -5.29 46.57
N ALA A 370 -43.53 -4.73 47.58
CA ALA A 370 -43.23 -5.03 48.97
C ALA A 370 -44.38 -5.71 49.70
N ALA A 371 -45.39 -6.14 48.94
CA ALA A 371 -46.60 -6.77 49.43
C ALA A 371 -46.73 -8.22 48.93
N ASP A 372 -45.73 -8.77 48.27
CA ASP A 372 -45.67 -10.12 47.71
C ASP A 372 -44.62 -10.99 48.43
N ALA A 373 -44.00 -11.95 47.74
CA ALA A 373 -43.12 -12.98 48.32
C ALA A 373 -41.94 -12.39 49.10
N CYS A 374 -41.54 -11.16 48.77
CA CYS A 374 -40.42 -10.47 49.39
C CYS A 374 -40.78 -9.06 49.88
N ALA A 375 -40.66 -8.79 51.17
CA ALA A 375 -40.96 -7.47 51.75
C ALA A 375 -39.90 -6.40 51.38
N GLU A 376 -40.21 -5.09 51.58
CA GLU A 376 -39.33 -3.91 51.27
C GLU A 376 -37.87 -3.99 51.77
N ASN A 377 -37.57 -4.90 52.70
CA ASN A 377 -36.24 -5.14 53.26
C ASN A 377 -35.68 -6.53 52.91
N CYS A 378 -36.13 -7.10 51.80
CA CYS A 378 -35.78 -8.42 51.30
C CYS A 378 -35.88 -9.51 52.39
N ARG A 379 -37.01 -9.52 53.09
CA ARG A 379 -37.37 -10.54 54.07
C ARG A 379 -38.55 -11.36 53.57
N PRO A 380 -38.54 -12.69 53.77
CA PRO A 380 -39.63 -13.53 53.34
C PRO A 380 -40.92 -13.18 54.10
N ALA A 381 -42.04 -13.16 53.38
CA ALA A 381 -43.39 -13.03 53.92
C ALA A 381 -43.72 -14.15 54.93
N ARG A 382 -44.58 -13.85 55.93
CA ARG A 382 -44.87 -14.77 57.04
C ARG A 382 -46.36 -14.79 57.41
N CYS A 383 -46.98 -15.95 57.20
CA CYS A 383 -48.35 -16.27 57.62
C CYS A 383 -48.59 -16.10 59.14
N GLY A 384 -49.74 -15.53 59.49
CA GLY A 384 -50.23 -15.31 60.86
C GLY A 384 -49.72 -14.02 61.51
N ASP A 385 -49.16 -13.09 60.73
CA ASP A 385 -48.65 -11.80 61.21
C ASP A 385 -49.66 -10.64 61.06
N GLY A 386 -50.83 -10.92 60.47
CA GLY A 386 -51.95 -10.01 60.32
C GLY A 386 -51.91 -9.17 59.05
N ILE A 387 -51.05 -9.51 58.08
CA ILE A 387 -50.90 -8.83 56.80
C ILE A 387 -51.04 -9.86 55.68
N VAL A 388 -52.11 -9.78 54.88
CA VAL A 388 -52.28 -10.66 53.71
C VAL A 388 -51.29 -10.25 52.61
N TRP A 389 -50.29 -11.10 52.36
CA TRP A 389 -49.27 -10.92 51.33
C TRP A 389 -49.79 -11.39 49.96
N GLU A 390 -49.92 -10.46 49.01
CA GLU A 390 -50.45 -10.66 47.66
C GLU A 390 -49.65 -11.72 46.90
N GLY A 391 -50.30 -12.84 46.54
CA GLY A 391 -49.67 -13.95 45.83
C GLY A 391 -48.87 -14.92 46.72
N VAL A 392 -48.78 -14.68 48.03
CA VAL A 392 -48.15 -15.60 49.00
C VAL A 392 -49.19 -16.30 49.87
N GLU A 393 -50.25 -15.58 50.24
CA GLU A 393 -51.33 -16.13 51.05
C GLU A 393 -52.71 -15.53 50.71
N ALA A 394 -53.76 -16.33 50.86
CA ALA A 394 -55.12 -15.97 50.48
C ALA A 394 -55.93 -15.39 51.65
N CYS A 395 -55.52 -15.67 52.89
CA CYS A 395 -56.09 -15.13 54.11
C CYS A 395 -55.01 -15.06 55.20
N ASP A 396 -55.17 -14.16 56.18
CA ASP A 396 -54.38 -14.14 57.41
C ASP A 396 -55.35 -13.73 58.54
N ASP A 397 -55.58 -14.64 59.48
CA ASP A 397 -56.50 -14.43 60.60
C ASP A 397 -55.77 -14.01 61.90
N GLY A 398 -54.49 -13.65 61.78
CA GLY A 398 -53.61 -13.18 62.83
C GLY A 398 -53.07 -14.28 63.75
N ASN A 399 -53.18 -15.56 63.37
CA ASN A 399 -52.63 -16.67 64.13
C ASN A 399 -52.35 -17.93 63.28
N ASP A 400 -51.71 -18.94 63.87
CA ASP A 400 -51.27 -20.17 63.16
C ASP A 400 -52.22 -21.37 63.44
N ARG A 401 -53.54 -21.16 63.48
CA ARG A 401 -54.56 -22.23 63.69
C ARG A 401 -55.43 -22.42 62.44
N GLY A 402 -55.97 -23.62 62.29
CA GLY A 402 -56.63 -24.08 61.07
C GLY A 402 -58.05 -24.56 61.33
N GLY A 403 -58.94 -24.31 60.37
CA GLY A 403 -60.36 -24.65 60.43
C GLY A 403 -61.23 -23.62 61.15
N ASP A 404 -60.67 -22.46 61.54
CA ASP A 404 -61.38 -21.35 62.18
C ASP A 404 -61.49 -20.08 61.30
N GLY A 405 -61.28 -20.22 59.99
CA GLY A 405 -61.51 -19.19 58.98
C GLY A 405 -60.32 -18.98 58.05
N CYS A 406 -59.13 -19.44 58.43
CA CYS A 406 -57.95 -19.55 57.59
C CYS A 406 -57.20 -20.83 57.98
N SER A 407 -56.49 -21.47 57.06
CA SER A 407 -55.69 -22.67 57.35
C SER A 407 -54.37 -22.29 58.03
N ASN A 408 -53.66 -23.26 58.62
CA ASN A 408 -52.32 -23.03 59.19
C ASN A 408 -51.26 -22.65 58.12
N GLU A 409 -51.62 -22.77 56.85
CA GLU A 409 -50.82 -22.42 55.67
C GLU A 409 -51.37 -21.16 54.98
N CYS A 410 -52.25 -20.42 55.68
CA CYS A 410 -52.86 -19.18 55.24
C CYS A 410 -53.68 -19.28 53.94
N LEU A 411 -54.43 -20.39 53.81
CA LEU A 411 -55.39 -20.66 52.73
C LEU A 411 -56.83 -20.57 53.26
N VAL A 412 -57.73 -20.01 52.45
CA VAL A 412 -59.17 -19.99 52.76
C VAL A 412 -59.68 -21.44 52.76
N SER A 413 -60.61 -21.81 53.64
CA SER A 413 -61.22 -23.16 53.62
C SER A 413 -62.30 -23.26 52.52
N PHE A 414 -62.28 -24.32 51.71
CA PHE A 414 -63.15 -24.52 50.52
C PHE A 414 -63.39 -26.02 50.22
N CYS A 415 -64.50 -26.34 49.52
CA CYS A 415 -64.85 -27.68 49.05
C CYS A 415 -63.74 -28.22 48.14
N GLY A 416 -63.14 -29.36 48.50
CA GLY A 416 -61.97 -29.91 47.82
C GLY A 416 -60.64 -29.72 48.55
N ASP A 417 -60.66 -29.29 49.82
CA ASP A 417 -59.45 -29.14 50.64
C ASP A 417 -59.09 -30.40 51.47
N GLY A 418 -59.91 -31.44 51.37
CA GLY A 418 -59.67 -32.77 51.94
C GLY A 418 -60.18 -32.89 53.36
N GLU A 419 -60.80 -31.83 53.89
CA GLU A 419 -61.35 -31.74 55.23
C GLU A 419 -62.83 -31.39 55.16
N GLN A 420 -63.68 -32.42 55.09
CA GLN A 420 -65.14 -32.28 55.02
C GLN A 420 -65.69 -31.33 56.10
N SER A 421 -66.11 -30.15 55.67
CA SER A 421 -66.55 -29.05 56.51
C SER A 421 -68.08 -29.07 56.73
N ASP A 422 -68.61 -28.22 57.61
CA ASP A 422 -70.06 -28.17 57.91
C ASP A 422 -70.86 -27.62 56.70
N GLY A 423 -71.24 -28.48 55.74
CA GLY A 423 -72.05 -28.12 54.56
C GLY A 423 -71.98 -29.01 53.30
N GLU A 424 -71.11 -30.02 53.25
CA GLU A 424 -70.70 -30.73 52.01
C GLU A 424 -71.16 -32.22 51.97
N ASP A 425 -71.71 -32.73 50.85
CA ASP A 425 -72.18 -34.14 50.70
C ASP A 425 -71.02 -35.13 50.42
N CYS A 426 -69.92 -34.64 49.84
CA CYS A 426 -68.63 -35.31 49.66
C CYS A 426 -67.52 -34.25 49.65
N ASP A 427 -66.28 -34.60 49.98
CA ASP A 427 -65.07 -33.79 49.81
C ASP A 427 -63.92 -34.78 49.66
N ASP A 428 -63.35 -34.85 48.47
CA ASP A 428 -62.28 -35.78 48.11
C ASP A 428 -60.91 -35.08 47.99
N GLY A 429 -60.81 -33.89 48.55
CA GLY A 429 -59.56 -33.16 48.67
C GLY A 429 -58.95 -32.72 47.36
N ASN A 430 -59.79 -32.49 46.37
CA ASN A 430 -59.41 -31.86 45.13
C ASN A 430 -60.54 -30.94 44.61
N GLU A 431 -60.18 -30.00 43.75
CA GLU A 431 -61.15 -29.13 43.06
C GLU A 431 -61.44 -29.66 41.64
N ASP A 432 -61.59 -30.96 41.45
CA ASP A 432 -61.90 -31.57 40.16
C ASP A 432 -63.40 -31.92 40.04
N ASP A 433 -64.15 -31.03 39.38
CA ASP A 433 -65.56 -31.28 39.06
C ASP A 433 -65.76 -32.56 38.23
N GLN A 434 -64.69 -33.06 37.58
CA GLN A 434 -64.71 -34.15 36.61
C GLN A 434 -64.52 -35.53 37.24
N ASP A 435 -64.52 -35.63 38.56
CA ASP A 435 -64.47 -36.90 39.25
C ASP A 435 -65.85 -37.31 39.83
N ALA A 436 -65.87 -38.23 40.79
CA ALA A 436 -67.10 -38.68 41.39
C ALA A 436 -67.79 -37.62 42.28
N CYS A 437 -67.07 -36.59 42.75
CA CYS A 437 -67.54 -35.52 43.62
C CYS A 437 -67.26 -34.14 43.00
N THR A 438 -68.31 -33.40 42.66
CA THR A 438 -68.14 -32.05 42.11
C THR A 438 -67.59 -31.08 43.15
N ASN A 439 -67.04 -29.96 42.71
CA ASN A 439 -66.55 -28.84 43.51
C ASN A 439 -67.66 -28.03 44.18
N ALA A 440 -68.91 -28.36 43.88
CA ALA A 440 -70.09 -27.97 44.67
C ALA A 440 -70.38 -28.97 45.79
N CYS A 441 -69.54 -30.00 45.94
CA CYS A 441 -69.65 -31.12 46.85
C CYS A 441 -70.95 -31.94 46.59
N GLU A 442 -71.26 -32.25 45.32
CA GLU A 442 -72.40 -33.06 44.81
C GLU A 442 -71.93 -34.23 43.88
N LEU A 443 -72.79 -35.18 43.42
CA LEU A 443 -72.36 -36.36 42.60
C LEU A 443 -72.64 -36.22 41.06
N ALA A 444 -71.65 -36.46 40.17
CA ALA A 444 -71.67 -36.19 38.69
C ALA A 444 -72.23 -37.29 37.71
N ARG A 445 -72.75 -36.92 36.51
CA ARG A 445 -73.41 -37.76 35.44
C ARG A 445 -73.41 -37.21 33.96
N CYS A 446 -73.07 -38.01 32.93
CA CYS A 446 -73.28 -37.69 31.48
C CYS A 446 -74.63 -37.02 31.12
N GLY A 447 -74.54 -35.85 30.48
CA GLY A 447 -75.62 -34.93 30.11
C GLY A 447 -75.92 -33.86 31.18
N ASP A 448 -75.09 -33.70 32.20
CA ASP A 448 -75.23 -32.68 33.25
C ASP A 448 -74.31 -31.46 33.06
N GLY A 449 -73.53 -31.46 31.98
CA GLY A 449 -72.60 -30.39 31.61
C GLY A 449 -71.24 -30.50 32.31
N ILE A 450 -70.93 -31.65 32.93
CA ILE A 450 -69.68 -31.90 33.64
C ILE A 450 -69.06 -33.21 33.16
N VAL A 451 -67.95 -33.10 32.42
CA VAL A 451 -67.24 -34.24 31.80
C VAL A 451 -66.57 -35.09 32.86
N ARG A 452 -66.93 -36.38 32.98
CA ARG A 452 -66.33 -37.28 33.97
C ARG A 452 -65.10 -38.05 33.49
N LEU A 453 -63.94 -37.76 34.06
CA LEU A 453 -62.66 -38.37 33.70
C LEU A 453 -62.29 -39.61 34.54
N ASP A 454 -62.89 -39.77 35.73
CA ASP A 454 -62.51 -40.77 36.73
C ASP A 454 -63.31 -42.10 36.68
N ALA A 455 -64.35 -42.16 35.83
CA ALA A 455 -65.24 -43.30 35.72
C ALA A 455 -64.63 -44.46 34.91
N GLU A 456 -65.08 -45.70 35.16
CA GLU A 456 -64.64 -46.91 34.41
C GLU A 456 -64.86 -46.80 32.89
N ALA A 457 -65.65 -45.82 32.44
CA ALA A 457 -65.70 -45.32 31.07
C ALA A 457 -65.68 -43.77 31.16
N PRO A 458 -64.53 -43.12 30.88
CA PRO A 458 -64.42 -41.66 30.90
C PRO A 458 -65.29 -41.02 29.81
N GLU A 459 -65.87 -39.87 30.12
CA GLU A 459 -66.57 -39.00 29.17
C GLU A 459 -65.51 -38.10 28.49
N GLU A 460 -65.55 -37.97 27.16
CA GLU A 460 -64.66 -37.09 26.39
C GLU A 460 -65.29 -35.69 26.21
N CYS A 461 -66.61 -35.59 26.33
CA CYS A 461 -67.39 -34.36 26.37
C CYS A 461 -68.70 -34.56 27.12
N ASP A 462 -69.35 -33.46 27.52
CA ASP A 462 -70.69 -33.42 28.08
C ASP A 462 -71.24 -32.00 27.87
N ASP A 463 -72.13 -31.85 26.90
CA ASP A 463 -72.72 -30.57 26.51
C ASP A 463 -74.04 -30.25 27.26
N GLY A 464 -74.34 -31.02 28.30
CA GLY A 464 -75.56 -30.89 29.08
C GLY A 464 -76.83 -31.34 28.34
N ASN A 465 -76.70 -32.01 27.19
CA ASN A 465 -77.82 -32.47 26.40
C ASN A 465 -77.54 -33.85 25.74
N ALA A 466 -78.29 -34.24 24.71
CA ALA A 466 -78.17 -35.56 24.05
C ALA A 466 -78.50 -35.50 22.55
N ASP A 467 -78.25 -34.36 21.92
CA ASP A 467 -78.40 -34.13 20.49
C ASP A 467 -77.24 -34.80 19.72
N ASP A 468 -77.42 -35.05 18.42
CA ASP A 468 -76.42 -35.72 17.57
C ASP A 468 -75.90 -34.82 16.45
N GLY A 469 -76.18 -33.51 16.54
CA GLY A 469 -75.78 -32.47 15.60
C GLY A 469 -74.85 -31.41 16.20
N ASP A 470 -74.41 -31.58 17.44
CA ASP A 470 -73.47 -30.73 18.16
C ASP A 470 -72.17 -31.49 18.49
N ASP A 471 -71.20 -30.75 19.02
CA ASP A 471 -69.81 -31.15 19.25
C ASP A 471 -69.67 -32.36 20.21
N CYS A 472 -70.76 -32.79 20.87
CA CYS A 472 -70.76 -33.87 21.84
C CYS A 472 -71.81 -34.94 21.54
N LEU A 473 -71.35 -36.14 21.20
CA LEU A 473 -72.24 -37.25 20.88
C LEU A 473 -73.02 -37.74 22.12
N PRO A 474 -74.21 -38.37 21.96
CA PRO A 474 -75.05 -38.82 23.08
C PRO A 474 -74.44 -39.91 24.00
N ASN A 475 -73.24 -40.38 23.67
CA ASN A 475 -72.41 -41.26 24.50
C ASN A 475 -71.26 -40.52 25.19
N CYS A 476 -71.33 -39.19 25.28
CA CYS A 476 -70.33 -38.33 25.90
C CYS A 476 -68.94 -38.53 25.27
N MET A 477 -68.89 -38.59 23.93
CA MET A 477 -67.67 -38.63 23.13
C MET A 477 -67.66 -37.44 22.16
N GLU A 478 -66.53 -36.72 22.05
CA GLU A 478 -66.45 -35.56 21.16
C GLU A 478 -66.61 -35.99 19.70
N ALA A 479 -67.45 -35.28 18.95
CA ALA A 479 -67.45 -35.40 17.49
C ALA A 479 -66.15 -34.80 16.96
N ARG A 480 -65.35 -35.58 16.23
CA ARG A 480 -64.03 -35.12 15.77
C ARG A 480 -63.77 -35.52 14.34
N CYS A 481 -63.28 -34.56 13.58
CA CYS A 481 -62.73 -34.78 12.27
C CYS A 481 -61.73 -35.95 12.25
N GLY A 482 -62.03 -36.97 11.44
CA GLY A 482 -61.24 -38.19 11.31
C GLY A 482 -61.65 -39.30 12.28
N ASP A 483 -62.87 -39.27 12.84
CA ASP A 483 -63.41 -40.34 13.68
C ASP A 483 -64.27 -41.35 12.89
N GLY A 484 -64.52 -41.07 11.60
CA GLY A 484 -65.29 -41.88 10.67
C GLY A 484 -66.78 -41.54 10.64
N VAL A 485 -67.20 -40.45 11.27
CA VAL A 485 -68.59 -40.01 11.40
C VAL A 485 -68.76 -38.57 10.90
N LEU A 486 -69.30 -38.43 9.68
CA LEU A 486 -69.52 -37.12 9.06
C LEU A 486 -70.48 -36.23 9.88
N TRP A 487 -69.96 -35.13 10.42
CA TRP A 487 -70.76 -34.12 11.12
C TRP A 487 -71.49 -33.18 10.13
N ILE A 488 -72.80 -33.37 10.01
CA ILE A 488 -73.61 -32.67 9.01
C ILE A 488 -73.66 -31.16 9.29
N ASP A 489 -73.30 -30.37 8.26
CA ASP A 489 -73.22 -28.90 8.24
C ASP A 489 -71.95 -28.27 8.85
N GLU A 490 -71.04 -29.06 9.45
CA GLU A 490 -69.73 -28.57 9.96
C GLU A 490 -68.52 -29.22 9.24
N GLU A 491 -68.64 -30.45 8.75
CA GLU A 491 -67.57 -31.17 8.02
C GLU A 491 -67.98 -31.47 6.57
N ASP A 492 -67.09 -31.18 5.61
CA ASP A 492 -67.31 -31.48 4.19
C ASP A 492 -66.89 -32.93 3.82
N CYS A 493 -66.01 -33.53 4.63
CA CYS A 493 -65.56 -34.93 4.54
C CYS A 493 -65.11 -35.44 5.92
N ASP A 494 -65.11 -36.76 6.13
CA ASP A 494 -64.43 -37.44 7.25
C ASP A 494 -64.03 -38.84 6.78
N ASP A 495 -62.74 -39.17 6.83
CA ASP A 495 -62.20 -40.45 6.36
C ASP A 495 -61.65 -41.35 7.48
N GLY A 496 -61.91 -41.01 8.74
CA GLY A 496 -61.54 -41.80 9.89
C GLY A 496 -60.06 -41.71 10.28
N ASN A 497 -59.36 -40.67 9.83
CA ASN A 497 -58.00 -40.40 10.27
C ASN A 497 -57.65 -38.89 10.27
N ALA A 498 -56.53 -38.51 10.89
CA ALA A 498 -56.10 -37.11 11.04
C ALA A 498 -54.88 -36.76 10.15
N SER A 499 -54.81 -37.36 8.97
CA SER A 499 -53.75 -37.12 7.99
C SER A 499 -54.09 -35.90 7.15
N ASN A 500 -53.16 -34.97 7.01
CA ASN A 500 -53.26 -33.92 5.98
C ASN A 500 -52.72 -34.40 4.62
N GLU A 501 -52.28 -35.66 4.53
CA GLU A 501 -51.63 -36.22 3.33
C GLU A 501 -52.59 -37.09 2.50
N ASP A 502 -53.90 -37.07 2.75
CA ASP A 502 -54.92 -37.78 1.98
C ASP A 502 -56.08 -36.87 1.56
N GLY A 503 -57.18 -37.44 1.07
CA GLY A 503 -58.26 -36.70 0.41
C GLY A 503 -59.18 -35.90 1.35
N CYS A 504 -58.93 -35.94 2.67
CA CYS A 504 -59.67 -35.19 3.66
C CYS A 504 -58.68 -34.62 4.67
N LEU A 505 -58.51 -33.30 4.70
CA LEU A 505 -57.57 -32.67 5.64
C LEU A 505 -57.95 -33.03 7.08
N ALA A 506 -57.01 -33.00 8.01
CA ALA A 506 -57.30 -33.14 9.45
C ALA A 506 -58.20 -32.03 10.00
N THR A 507 -58.59 -31.07 9.17
CA THR A 507 -59.60 -30.04 9.44
C THR A 507 -60.96 -30.35 8.82
N CYS A 508 -61.16 -31.53 8.22
CA CYS A 508 -62.40 -32.04 7.61
C CYS A 508 -62.99 -31.16 6.52
N LEU A 509 -62.07 -30.45 5.85
CA LEU A 509 -62.30 -29.79 4.59
C LEU A 509 -61.83 -30.72 3.49
N VAL A 510 -62.57 -30.72 2.38
CA VAL A 510 -62.09 -31.36 1.15
C VAL A 510 -60.80 -30.67 0.77
N ALA A 511 -59.76 -31.47 0.59
CA ALA A 511 -58.42 -30.98 0.37
C ALA A 511 -58.31 -30.29 -1.01
N GLU A 512 -57.70 -29.09 -1.05
CA GLU A 512 -57.63 -28.20 -2.22
C GLU A 512 -56.18 -27.72 -2.44
N CYS A 513 -55.80 -27.54 -3.69
CA CYS A 513 -54.47 -27.05 -4.09
C CYS A 513 -54.14 -25.66 -3.49
N GLY A 514 -52.96 -25.53 -2.84
CA GLY A 514 -52.41 -24.26 -2.33
C GLY A 514 -52.63 -24.01 -0.83
N ASP A 515 -52.98 -25.06 -0.08
CA ASP A 515 -53.29 -25.04 1.36
C ASP A 515 -52.07 -25.30 2.28
N GLY A 516 -50.90 -25.58 1.69
CA GLY A 516 -49.64 -25.81 2.36
C GLY A 516 -49.32 -27.27 2.69
N PHE A 517 -50.13 -28.24 2.24
CA PHE A 517 -49.95 -29.67 2.56
C PHE A 517 -50.00 -30.56 1.32
N VAL A 518 -48.93 -31.30 1.02
CA VAL A 518 -48.88 -32.22 -0.14
C VAL A 518 -49.66 -33.51 0.11
N GLN A 519 -50.74 -33.74 -0.65
CA GLN A 519 -51.67 -34.86 -0.45
C GLN A 519 -51.50 -36.03 -1.45
N ALA A 520 -51.28 -37.24 -0.94
CA ALA A 520 -50.97 -38.43 -1.72
C ALA A 520 -52.15 -38.90 -2.61
N GLY A 521 -52.01 -38.67 -3.92
CA GLY A 521 -53.00 -39.07 -4.93
C GLY A 521 -54.05 -38.01 -5.25
N VAL A 522 -53.94 -36.83 -4.62
CA VAL A 522 -54.73 -35.61 -4.91
C VAL A 522 -53.85 -34.60 -5.64
N GLU A 523 -52.62 -34.35 -5.17
CA GLU A 523 -51.68 -33.40 -5.78
C GLU A 523 -50.20 -33.83 -5.65
N ASP A 524 -49.31 -33.21 -6.42
CA ASP A 524 -47.88 -33.56 -6.46
C ASP A 524 -46.98 -32.58 -5.67
N CYS A 525 -47.43 -31.34 -5.40
CA CYS A 525 -46.75 -30.31 -4.57
C CYS A 525 -47.73 -29.31 -3.96
N ASP A 526 -47.27 -28.50 -3.00
CA ASP A 526 -47.98 -27.34 -2.46
C ASP A 526 -46.96 -26.37 -1.82
N ASP A 527 -46.88 -25.11 -2.28
CA ASP A 527 -46.01 -24.04 -1.76
C ASP A 527 -46.77 -22.85 -1.17
N ALA A 528 -48.03 -23.07 -0.78
CA ALA A 528 -48.91 -22.14 -0.09
C ALA A 528 -49.17 -20.81 -0.84
N ASN A 529 -49.00 -20.80 -2.17
CA ASN A 529 -49.29 -19.64 -3.01
C ASN A 529 -49.66 -20.03 -4.47
N ASP A 530 -50.13 -19.06 -5.26
CA ASP A 530 -50.59 -19.25 -6.66
C ASP A 530 -49.54 -18.80 -7.72
N ASP A 531 -48.25 -18.72 -7.39
CA ASP A 531 -47.21 -18.29 -8.34
C ASP A 531 -46.70 -19.46 -9.20
N ASN A 532 -47.05 -19.44 -10.48
CA ASN A 532 -46.68 -20.48 -11.45
C ASN A 532 -45.16 -20.58 -11.77
N GLN A 533 -44.24 -20.03 -10.96
CA GLN A 533 -42.80 -19.93 -11.25
C GLN A 533 -41.86 -20.16 -10.04
N ASP A 534 -42.35 -20.57 -8.88
CA ASP A 534 -41.54 -20.74 -7.66
C ASP A 534 -41.44 -22.18 -7.12
N GLY A 535 -42.14 -23.15 -7.69
CA GLY A 535 -41.93 -24.57 -7.39
C GLY A 535 -43.16 -25.46 -7.52
N CYS A 536 -44.36 -24.87 -7.44
CA CYS A 536 -45.64 -25.51 -7.65
C CYS A 536 -46.51 -24.67 -8.60
N ASN A 537 -47.31 -25.26 -9.50
CA ASN A 537 -48.25 -24.46 -10.32
C ASN A 537 -49.62 -24.32 -9.65
N GLU A 538 -50.45 -23.45 -10.23
CA GLU A 538 -51.86 -23.22 -9.88
C GLU A 538 -52.77 -24.46 -10.00
N ASP A 539 -52.25 -25.58 -10.52
CA ASP A 539 -52.95 -26.87 -10.62
C ASP A 539 -52.38 -27.90 -9.62
N CYS A 540 -51.48 -27.50 -8.69
CA CYS A 540 -50.73 -28.33 -7.73
C CYS A 540 -50.11 -29.59 -8.31
N GLU A 541 -49.81 -29.51 -9.59
CA GLU A 541 -48.83 -30.37 -10.20
C GLU A 541 -47.48 -29.77 -9.82
N LEU A 542 -46.52 -30.63 -9.45
CA LEU A 542 -45.12 -30.23 -9.52
C LEU A 542 -44.95 -29.63 -10.91
N LEU A 543 -44.83 -28.29 -10.96
CA LEU A 543 -43.88 -27.71 -11.88
C LEU A 543 -42.64 -28.46 -11.49
N ALA A 544 -42.28 -29.37 -12.37
CA ALA A 544 -41.08 -30.12 -12.21
C ALA A 544 -40.05 -29.13 -11.65
N ASP A 545 -39.19 -29.59 -10.74
CA ASP A 545 -37.77 -29.67 -11.11
C ASP A 545 -37.63 -28.90 -12.42
N TYR A 546 -37.04 -27.69 -12.49
CA TYR A 546 -36.54 -27.35 -13.82
C TYR A 546 -35.79 -28.62 -14.24
N VAL A 547 -36.27 -29.34 -15.27
CA VAL A 547 -36.11 -30.80 -15.25
C VAL A 547 -34.61 -31.03 -15.30
N PHE A 548 -34.03 -31.41 -14.15
CA PHE A 548 -32.59 -31.39 -14.05
C PHE A 548 -32.14 -32.73 -14.58
N GLY A 549 -32.19 -32.85 -15.90
CA GLY A 549 -31.66 -34.01 -16.59
C GLY A 549 -30.14 -33.98 -16.46
N GLN A 550 -29.53 -32.91 -16.95
CA GLN A 550 -28.09 -32.74 -16.95
C GLN A 550 -27.70 -31.26 -17.03
N HIS A 551 -26.61 -30.87 -16.37
CA HIS A 551 -25.96 -29.59 -16.61
C HIS A 551 -24.44 -29.69 -16.57
N ASP A 552 -23.79 -28.82 -17.33
CA ASP A 552 -22.35 -28.72 -17.52
C ASP A 552 -21.83 -27.44 -16.83
N PHE A 553 -21.26 -27.59 -15.65
CA PHE A 553 -20.60 -26.51 -14.93
C PHE A 553 -19.21 -26.24 -15.53
N THR A 554 -18.99 -24.99 -15.94
CA THR A 554 -17.78 -24.52 -16.61
C THR A 554 -17.11 -23.40 -15.80
N PRO A 555 -15.92 -22.90 -16.18
CA PRO A 555 -15.35 -21.70 -15.56
C PRO A 555 -16.10 -20.40 -15.89
N CYS A 556 -17.25 -20.43 -16.57
CA CYS A 556 -18.05 -19.25 -16.90
C CYS A 556 -17.28 -18.12 -17.62
N GLY A 557 -16.28 -18.49 -18.43
CA GLY A 557 -15.41 -17.55 -19.14
C GLY A 557 -14.24 -16.99 -18.33
N ALA A 558 -14.08 -17.38 -17.06
CA ALA A 558 -12.88 -17.11 -16.29
C ALA A 558 -11.68 -17.86 -16.89
N SER A 559 -10.50 -17.26 -16.79
CA SER A 559 -9.21 -17.88 -17.14
C SER A 559 -8.14 -17.52 -16.09
N GLY A 560 -7.13 -18.37 -15.97
CA GLY A 560 -5.98 -18.15 -15.09
C GLY A 560 -6.17 -18.69 -13.67
N GLY A 561 -5.50 -18.06 -12.71
CA GLY A 561 -5.42 -18.54 -11.32
C GLY A 561 -6.65 -18.23 -10.45
N ASN A 562 -7.55 -17.36 -10.89
CA ASN A 562 -8.71 -16.90 -10.12
C ASN A 562 -10.00 -17.50 -10.68
N GLY A 563 -10.95 -17.83 -9.81
CA GLY A 563 -12.21 -18.45 -10.22
C GLY A 563 -13.25 -17.47 -10.79
N PRO A 564 -14.38 -17.99 -11.30
CA PRO A 564 -15.45 -17.18 -11.88
C PRO A 564 -16.13 -16.26 -10.87
N GLN A 565 -16.85 -15.28 -11.42
CA GLN A 565 -17.75 -14.40 -10.68
C GLN A 565 -19.21 -14.80 -10.95
N LEU A 566 -20.09 -14.60 -9.96
CA LEU A 566 -21.51 -14.99 -10.03
C LEU A 566 -22.20 -14.45 -11.30
N ASN A 567 -22.03 -13.16 -11.58
CA ASN A 567 -22.62 -12.50 -12.74
C ASN A 567 -22.21 -13.13 -14.08
N SER A 568 -21.00 -13.69 -14.16
CA SER A 568 -20.46 -14.29 -15.38
C SER A 568 -21.06 -15.66 -15.59
N CYS A 569 -21.26 -16.42 -14.50
CA CYS A 569 -21.95 -17.70 -14.56
C CYS A 569 -23.43 -17.57 -14.90
N GLN A 570 -24.14 -16.61 -14.31
CA GLN A 570 -25.53 -16.30 -14.64
C GLN A 570 -25.72 -16.02 -16.14
N GLN A 571 -24.85 -15.18 -16.71
CA GLN A 571 -24.86 -14.88 -18.14
C GLN A 571 -24.54 -16.08 -19.05
N VAL A 572 -23.71 -17.01 -18.59
CA VAL A 572 -23.32 -18.21 -19.36
C VAL A 572 -24.38 -19.30 -19.28
N TYR A 573 -24.94 -19.55 -18.10
CA TYR A 573 -25.88 -20.65 -17.89
C TYR A 573 -27.29 -20.30 -18.35
N GLN A 574 -27.76 -19.07 -18.12
CA GLN A 574 -29.08 -18.59 -18.58
C GLN A 574 -30.22 -19.55 -18.20
N THR A 575 -30.17 -20.09 -16.99
CA THR A 575 -31.17 -20.99 -16.43
C THR A 575 -31.83 -20.35 -15.22
N ASP A 576 -33.12 -20.61 -15.03
CA ASP A 576 -33.91 -19.98 -13.96
C ASP A 576 -33.32 -20.24 -12.56
N TRP A 577 -32.81 -21.45 -12.33
CA TRP A 577 -32.14 -21.79 -11.05
C TRP A 577 -30.81 -21.06 -10.83
N ALA A 578 -30.11 -20.62 -11.88
CA ALA A 578 -28.85 -19.88 -11.75
C ALA A 578 -29.07 -18.41 -11.39
N GLU A 579 -30.24 -17.86 -11.76
CA GLU A 579 -30.68 -16.51 -11.38
C GLU A 579 -31.27 -16.45 -9.96
N ASN A 580 -31.57 -17.61 -9.37
CA ASN A 580 -32.12 -17.71 -8.01
C ASN A 580 -30.99 -17.87 -6.96
N PRO A 581 -30.76 -16.87 -6.08
CA PRO A 581 -29.68 -16.91 -5.09
C PRO A 581 -29.84 -18.00 -4.01
N ASN A 582 -31.04 -18.57 -3.84
CA ASN A 582 -31.26 -19.68 -2.90
C ASN A 582 -30.84 -21.03 -3.48
N LEU A 583 -30.75 -21.14 -4.81
CA LEU A 583 -30.42 -22.36 -5.54
C LEU A 583 -28.99 -22.36 -6.07
N TYR A 584 -28.46 -21.18 -6.40
CA TYR A 584 -27.12 -21.05 -6.94
C TYR A 584 -26.44 -19.74 -6.57
N ASP A 585 -25.16 -19.83 -6.20
CA ASP A 585 -24.30 -18.67 -6.12
C ASP A 585 -22.82 -19.02 -6.36
N VAL A 586 -21.94 -18.00 -6.32
CA VAL A 586 -20.51 -18.17 -6.49
C VAL A 586 -19.76 -17.34 -5.45
N ILE A 587 -18.95 -17.99 -4.61
CA ILE A 587 -18.10 -17.34 -3.61
C ILE A 587 -16.65 -17.77 -3.83
N ASP A 588 -15.75 -16.80 -3.95
CA ASP A 588 -14.31 -17.02 -4.21
C ASP A 588 -14.02 -17.94 -5.40
N GLY A 589 -14.91 -17.93 -6.40
CA GLY A 589 -14.83 -18.78 -7.58
C GLY A 589 -15.37 -20.20 -7.41
N VAL A 590 -15.81 -20.57 -6.22
CA VAL A 590 -16.51 -21.83 -5.95
C VAL A 590 -17.97 -21.65 -6.29
N GLN A 591 -18.47 -22.45 -7.23
CA GLN A 591 -19.87 -22.46 -7.64
C GLN A 591 -20.65 -23.33 -6.66
N ARG A 592 -21.69 -22.80 -6.02
CA ARG A 592 -22.50 -23.56 -5.05
C ARG A 592 -23.89 -23.77 -5.62
N TRP A 593 -24.32 -25.02 -5.70
CA TRP A 593 -25.57 -25.40 -6.34
C TRP A 593 -26.38 -26.32 -5.42
N ARG A 594 -27.68 -26.03 -5.29
CA ARG A 594 -28.60 -26.80 -4.46
C ARG A 594 -29.25 -27.93 -5.25
N VAL A 595 -29.22 -29.13 -4.70
CA VAL A 595 -29.81 -30.33 -5.30
C VAL A 595 -31.35 -30.21 -5.34
N PRO A 596 -31.99 -30.32 -6.52
CA PRO A 596 -33.42 -30.00 -6.67
C PRO A 596 -34.35 -31.13 -6.19
N SER A 597 -33.92 -32.40 -6.28
CA SER A 597 -34.71 -33.54 -5.82
C SER A 597 -33.83 -34.66 -5.26
N THR A 598 -34.36 -35.42 -4.29
CA THR A 598 -33.63 -36.57 -3.72
C THR A 598 -33.51 -37.66 -4.77
N GLY A 599 -32.29 -38.18 -4.99
CA GLY A 599 -32.10 -39.18 -6.04
C GLY A 599 -30.66 -39.63 -6.25
N ARG A 600 -30.45 -40.37 -7.33
CA ARG A 600 -29.14 -40.81 -7.80
C ARG A 600 -28.62 -39.84 -8.85
N TYR A 601 -27.41 -39.36 -8.66
CA TYR A 601 -26.75 -38.42 -9.56
C TYR A 601 -25.45 -39.00 -10.06
N ARG A 602 -25.24 -38.94 -11.37
CA ARG A 602 -23.93 -39.18 -11.99
C ARG A 602 -23.18 -37.86 -12.04
N ILE A 603 -21.98 -37.85 -11.49
CA ILE A 603 -21.08 -36.70 -11.54
C ILE A 603 -19.85 -37.11 -12.34
N GLU A 604 -19.62 -36.41 -13.44
CA GLU A 604 -18.43 -36.51 -14.27
C GLU A 604 -17.60 -35.25 -14.08
N VAL A 605 -16.34 -35.40 -13.65
CA VAL A 605 -15.42 -34.29 -13.45
C VAL A 605 -14.18 -34.49 -14.30
N SER A 606 -13.77 -33.42 -14.97
CA SER A 606 -12.52 -33.36 -15.72
C SER A 606 -11.65 -32.23 -15.19
N GLY A 607 -10.39 -32.55 -14.88
CA GLY A 607 -9.38 -31.54 -14.54
C GLY A 607 -8.99 -30.72 -15.75
N ALA A 608 -8.36 -29.58 -15.54
CA ALA A 608 -7.89 -28.73 -16.62
C ALA A 608 -6.52 -29.15 -17.16
N GLN A 609 -6.22 -28.72 -18.38
CA GLN A 609 -4.93 -28.90 -19.01
C GLN A 609 -3.87 -27.99 -18.38
N GLY A 610 -2.63 -28.47 -18.30
CA GLY A 610 -1.47 -27.61 -18.06
C GLY A 610 -1.29 -26.57 -19.16
N GLY A 611 -0.61 -25.47 -18.85
CA GLY A 611 -0.39 -24.41 -19.83
C GLY A 611 0.47 -24.84 -21.00
N VAL A 612 0.30 -24.18 -22.13
CA VAL A 612 1.08 -24.38 -23.35
C VAL A 612 2.36 -23.54 -23.26
N ASN A 613 3.50 -24.04 -23.76
CA ASN A 613 4.76 -23.30 -23.75
C ASN A 613 4.86 -22.32 -24.95
N HIS A 614 5.91 -21.49 -24.99
CA HIS A 614 6.08 -20.46 -26.04
C HIS A 614 6.36 -21.03 -27.44
N VAL A 615 6.58 -22.34 -27.55
CA VAL A 615 6.83 -23.06 -28.81
C VAL A 615 5.57 -23.81 -29.28
N GLY A 616 4.46 -23.68 -28.54
CA GLY A 616 3.17 -24.31 -28.84
C GLY A 616 3.06 -25.76 -28.40
N ASP A 617 3.93 -26.25 -27.52
CA ASP A 617 3.82 -27.61 -26.99
C ASP A 617 2.86 -27.65 -25.80
N PRO A 618 1.89 -28.58 -25.80
CA PRO A 618 0.83 -28.61 -24.80
C PRO A 618 1.34 -29.10 -23.45
N GLY A 619 0.74 -28.55 -22.39
CA GLY A 619 0.76 -29.17 -21.07
C GLY A 619 0.01 -30.50 -21.07
N GLY A 620 0.10 -31.22 -19.97
CA GLY A 620 -0.64 -32.46 -19.79
C GLY A 620 -2.13 -32.17 -19.74
N SER A 621 -2.93 -33.05 -20.34
CA SER A 621 -4.40 -33.00 -20.26
C SER A 621 -4.87 -33.39 -18.85
N GLY A 622 -6.00 -32.86 -18.40
CA GLY A 622 -6.59 -33.25 -17.11
C GLY A 622 -7.18 -34.66 -17.14
N ALA A 623 -7.26 -35.30 -15.97
CA ALA A 623 -7.95 -36.59 -15.81
C ALA A 623 -9.47 -36.41 -15.96
N ARG A 624 -10.17 -37.48 -16.36
CA ARG A 624 -11.63 -37.58 -16.26
C ARG A 624 -11.98 -38.62 -15.21
N MET A 625 -12.87 -38.27 -14.29
CA MET A 625 -13.43 -39.16 -13.27
C MET A 625 -14.95 -39.12 -13.36
N GLN A 626 -15.60 -40.27 -13.18
CA GLN A 626 -17.05 -40.39 -13.14
C GLN A 626 -17.45 -41.27 -11.97
N GLY A 627 -18.50 -40.90 -11.24
CA GLY A 627 -19.12 -41.76 -10.24
C GLY A 627 -20.61 -41.44 -10.06
N ASP A 628 -21.34 -42.38 -9.49
CA ASP A 628 -22.74 -42.23 -9.13
C ASP A 628 -22.87 -42.04 -7.60
N PHE A 629 -23.67 -41.06 -7.19
CA PHE A 629 -23.83 -40.62 -5.81
C PHE A 629 -25.32 -40.54 -5.45
N SER A 630 -25.67 -40.82 -4.19
CA SER A 630 -27.00 -40.54 -3.66
C SER A 630 -26.98 -39.17 -2.99
N LEU A 631 -27.83 -38.26 -3.43
CA LEU A 631 -27.93 -36.90 -2.89
C LEU A 631 -29.36 -36.64 -2.41
N GLN A 632 -29.49 -35.85 -1.35
CA GLN A 632 -30.77 -35.43 -0.79
C GLN A 632 -31.16 -34.07 -1.37
N GLN A 633 -32.46 -33.87 -1.54
CA GLN A 633 -33.02 -32.57 -1.89
C GLN A 633 -32.55 -31.52 -0.88
N GLY A 634 -32.13 -30.36 -1.38
CA GLY A 634 -31.65 -29.28 -0.54
C GLY A 634 -30.16 -29.37 -0.18
N ASP A 635 -29.47 -30.49 -0.46
CA ASP A 635 -28.01 -30.56 -0.31
C ASP A 635 -27.33 -29.44 -1.10
N LEU A 636 -26.37 -28.75 -0.49
CA LEU A 636 -25.58 -27.71 -1.15
C LEU A 636 -24.25 -28.31 -1.62
N LEU A 637 -24.08 -28.42 -2.95
CA LEU A 637 -22.84 -28.87 -3.55
C LEU A 637 -21.93 -27.70 -3.87
N ASN A 638 -20.68 -27.77 -3.41
CA ASN A 638 -19.62 -26.89 -3.85
C ASN A 638 -18.88 -27.51 -5.04
N ILE A 639 -18.68 -26.70 -6.07
CA ILE A 639 -18.14 -27.11 -7.36
C ILE A 639 -17.00 -26.17 -7.73
N ILE A 640 -15.81 -26.74 -7.87
CA ILE A 640 -14.65 -26.07 -8.48
C ILE A 640 -14.47 -26.68 -9.86
N VAL A 641 -14.47 -25.82 -10.88
CA VAL A 641 -14.10 -26.21 -12.24
C VAL A 641 -12.68 -25.70 -12.49
N GLY A 642 -11.75 -26.63 -12.67
CA GLY A 642 -10.35 -26.30 -12.90
C GLY A 642 -10.16 -25.46 -14.16
N GLN A 643 -9.23 -24.51 -14.12
CA GLN A 643 -8.87 -23.69 -15.28
C GLN A 643 -7.50 -24.09 -15.84
N GLN A 644 -7.32 -23.86 -17.14
CA GLN A 644 -6.06 -24.15 -17.82
C GLN A 644 -4.93 -23.31 -17.23
N GLY A 645 -3.76 -23.92 -17.05
CA GLY A 645 -2.55 -23.20 -16.63
C GLY A 645 -2.11 -22.19 -17.69
N GLU A 646 -1.51 -21.08 -17.27
CA GLU A 646 -1.10 -20.02 -18.17
C GLU A 646 0.37 -20.10 -18.56
N ILE A 647 0.72 -19.37 -19.61
CA ILE A 647 2.08 -19.08 -20.00
C ILE A 647 2.47 -17.69 -19.49
N SER A 648 3.74 -17.48 -19.12
CA SER A 648 4.20 -16.13 -18.76
C SER A 648 4.12 -15.17 -19.95
N PRO A 649 3.57 -13.96 -19.79
CA PRO A 649 3.63 -12.91 -20.81
C PRO A 649 5.04 -12.42 -21.13
N GLN A 650 5.97 -12.49 -20.16
CA GLN A 650 7.35 -12.01 -20.29
C GLN A 650 8.32 -13.10 -20.70
N GLY A 651 7.89 -14.36 -20.69
CA GLY A 651 8.65 -15.51 -21.18
C GLY A 651 8.81 -15.52 -22.71
N ASN A 652 9.74 -16.33 -23.19
CA ASN A 652 9.91 -16.60 -24.62
C ASN A 652 10.34 -18.06 -24.84
N VAL A 653 10.61 -18.41 -26.11
CA VAL A 653 11.02 -19.77 -26.52
C VAL A 653 12.30 -20.28 -25.85
N ALA A 654 13.09 -19.39 -25.24
CA ALA A 654 14.27 -19.75 -24.49
C ALA A 654 14.02 -19.87 -22.98
N ASN A 655 13.02 -19.18 -22.40
CA ASN A 655 12.92 -19.00 -20.96
C ASN A 655 11.54 -18.93 -20.30
N GLY A 656 10.46 -19.44 -20.91
CA GLY A 656 9.13 -19.47 -20.27
C GLY A 656 8.52 -20.86 -20.13
N GLY A 657 8.59 -21.44 -18.93
CA GLY A 657 7.81 -22.62 -18.54
C GLY A 657 6.38 -22.24 -18.17
N SER A 658 5.40 -23.10 -18.48
CA SER A 658 3.99 -22.81 -18.20
C SER A 658 3.53 -23.32 -16.82
N GLY A 659 2.43 -22.77 -16.32
CA GLY A 659 1.82 -23.23 -15.08
C GLY A 659 1.04 -24.54 -15.27
N GLY A 660 0.76 -25.22 -14.16
CA GLY A 660 -0.07 -26.42 -14.14
C GLY A 660 -1.56 -26.09 -14.24
N GLY A 661 -2.35 -27.01 -14.79
CA GLY A 661 -3.80 -26.90 -14.84
C GLY A 661 -4.39 -27.19 -13.46
N GLY A 662 -5.49 -26.54 -13.12
CA GLY A 662 -6.17 -26.82 -11.86
C GLY A 662 -7.00 -28.11 -11.89
N GLY A 663 -7.22 -28.67 -10.71
CA GLY A 663 -8.16 -29.77 -10.52
C GLY A 663 -9.61 -29.30 -10.49
N SER A 664 -10.54 -30.22 -10.75
CA SER A 664 -11.98 -29.99 -10.59
C SER A 664 -12.49 -30.82 -9.41
N PHE A 665 -13.32 -30.22 -8.55
CA PHE A 665 -13.73 -30.79 -7.26
C PHE A 665 -15.23 -30.64 -7.07
N VAL A 666 -15.86 -31.66 -6.48
CA VAL A 666 -17.25 -31.59 -6.01
C VAL A 666 -17.37 -32.18 -4.61
N TRP A 667 -18.01 -31.45 -3.70
CA TRP A 667 -18.28 -31.92 -2.33
C TRP A 667 -19.56 -31.30 -1.77
N VAL A 668 -20.16 -31.95 -0.78
CA VAL A 668 -21.31 -31.42 -0.03
C VAL A 668 -20.79 -30.46 1.03
N GLU A 669 -21.42 -29.29 1.18
CA GLU A 669 -21.10 -28.31 2.22
C GLU A 669 -21.08 -28.95 3.62
N GLY A 670 -20.08 -28.61 4.44
CA GLY A 670 -19.87 -29.21 5.76
C GLY A 670 -19.16 -30.57 5.75
N SER A 671 -18.94 -31.21 4.59
CA SER A 671 -18.16 -32.46 4.49
C SER A 671 -16.65 -32.21 4.53
N ASP A 672 -15.91 -33.03 5.28
CA ASP A 672 -14.45 -33.01 5.33
C ASP A 672 -13.78 -33.70 4.13
N ARG A 673 -14.56 -34.45 3.35
CA ARG A 673 -14.11 -35.25 2.20
C ARG A 673 -14.86 -34.89 0.93
N PRO A 674 -14.17 -34.87 -0.23
CA PRO A 674 -14.83 -34.61 -1.50
C PRO A 674 -15.60 -35.84 -1.97
N LEU A 675 -16.67 -35.62 -2.74
CA LEU A 675 -17.37 -36.70 -3.44
C LEU A 675 -16.47 -37.25 -4.55
N ILE A 676 -15.98 -36.34 -5.40
CA ILE A 676 -15.17 -36.65 -6.57
C ILE A 676 -14.23 -35.48 -6.91
N VAL A 677 -13.04 -35.81 -7.39
CA VAL A 677 -12.00 -34.87 -7.79
C VAL A 677 -11.28 -35.41 -9.02
N ALA A 678 -11.09 -34.59 -10.05
CA ALA A 678 -10.20 -34.89 -11.16
C ALA A 678 -8.95 -34.00 -11.11
N GLY A 679 -7.78 -34.63 -11.19
CA GLY A 679 -6.49 -33.94 -11.25
C GLY A 679 -6.28 -33.22 -12.57
N GLY A 680 -5.79 -31.98 -12.49
CA GLY A 680 -5.30 -31.21 -13.63
C GLY A 680 -3.95 -31.73 -14.12
N GLY A 681 -3.62 -31.41 -15.38
CA GLY A 681 -2.34 -31.80 -15.95
C GLY A 681 -1.20 -30.85 -15.61
N GLY A 682 0.03 -31.36 -15.62
CA GLY A 682 1.23 -30.56 -15.40
C GLY A 682 1.52 -29.63 -16.57
N GLY A 683 2.12 -28.46 -16.31
CA GLY A 683 2.56 -27.54 -17.35
C GLY A 683 3.66 -28.14 -18.24
N SER A 684 3.84 -27.56 -19.42
CA SER A 684 4.90 -27.91 -20.36
C SER A 684 6.19 -27.12 -20.14
N GLY A 685 7.32 -27.82 -20.24
CA GLY A 685 8.65 -27.23 -20.30
C GLY A 685 9.02 -26.85 -21.74
N LEU A 686 10.22 -26.32 -21.97
CA LEU A 686 10.70 -25.99 -23.32
C LEU A 686 11.43 -27.19 -23.96
N ARG A 687 11.60 -27.19 -25.30
CA ARG A 687 12.16 -28.29 -26.10
C ARG A 687 13.66 -28.58 -25.87
N ASN A 688 14.09 -28.85 -24.64
CA ASN A 688 15.43 -29.35 -24.33
C ASN A 688 15.50 -29.96 -22.92
N PRO A 689 15.40 -31.28 -22.71
CA PRO A 689 15.63 -32.30 -23.72
C PRO A 689 14.38 -32.52 -24.58
N GLY A 690 14.56 -33.10 -25.76
CA GLY A 690 13.47 -33.35 -26.71
C GLY A 690 12.31 -34.19 -26.12
N ALA A 691 11.29 -34.45 -26.94
CA ALA A 691 10.11 -35.17 -26.48
C ALA A 691 10.49 -36.56 -25.95
N PRO A 692 9.87 -37.05 -24.86
CA PRO A 692 8.65 -36.52 -24.21
C PRO A 692 8.91 -35.61 -22.99
N HIS A 693 10.14 -35.15 -22.75
CA HIS A 693 10.52 -34.55 -21.46
C HIS A 693 9.90 -33.18 -21.17
N TYR A 694 9.58 -32.42 -22.21
CA TYR A 694 8.98 -31.10 -22.12
C TYR A 694 7.44 -31.12 -22.18
N LEU A 695 6.84 -32.26 -22.49
CA LEU A 695 5.38 -32.42 -22.51
C LEU A 695 4.87 -32.71 -21.10
N GLY A 696 3.94 -31.90 -20.62
CA GLY A 696 3.35 -32.05 -19.30
C GLY A 696 2.81 -33.46 -19.08
N ARG A 697 2.89 -33.96 -17.84
CA ARG A 697 2.22 -35.23 -17.52
C ARG A 697 0.73 -35.00 -17.35
N PRO A 698 -0.11 -35.94 -17.82
CA PRO A 698 -1.54 -35.83 -17.62
C PRO A 698 -1.88 -35.91 -16.12
N GLY A 699 -3.06 -35.39 -15.76
CA GLY A 699 -3.68 -35.72 -14.48
C GLY A 699 -3.87 -37.23 -14.35
N VAL A 700 -3.66 -37.76 -13.15
CA VAL A 700 -3.73 -39.21 -12.89
C VAL A 700 -5.01 -39.59 -12.16
N THR A 701 -5.48 -40.83 -12.36
CA THR A 701 -6.74 -41.31 -11.79
C THR A 701 -6.62 -41.78 -10.34
N GLY A 702 -5.40 -42.05 -9.87
CA GLY A 702 -5.09 -42.41 -8.49
C GLY A 702 -5.02 -41.21 -7.54
N PRO A 703 -5.06 -41.45 -6.21
CA PRO A 703 -5.09 -40.39 -5.20
C PRO A 703 -3.80 -39.58 -5.08
N ASP A 704 -2.67 -40.13 -5.55
CA ASP A 704 -1.36 -39.48 -5.46
C ASP A 704 -0.99 -38.87 -6.81
N GLY A 705 -0.52 -37.63 -6.78
CA GLY A 705 -0.10 -36.91 -7.97
C GLY A 705 1.16 -37.51 -8.58
N SER A 706 1.29 -37.37 -9.89
CA SER A 706 2.47 -37.87 -10.59
C SER A 706 3.68 -37.00 -10.32
N ARG A 707 4.87 -37.61 -10.42
CA ARG A 707 6.13 -36.88 -10.42
C ARG A 707 6.28 -36.06 -11.70
N SER A 708 7.12 -35.04 -11.66
CA SER A 708 7.59 -34.33 -12.86
C SER A 708 8.33 -35.24 -13.85
N ARG A 709 8.57 -34.77 -15.07
CA ARG A 709 9.24 -35.54 -16.15
C ARG A 709 10.73 -35.81 -15.89
N ASP A 710 11.37 -35.11 -14.96
CA ASP A 710 12.72 -35.40 -14.48
C ASP A 710 12.74 -36.45 -13.34
N ASP A 711 11.57 -36.95 -12.92
CA ASP A 711 11.36 -37.94 -11.85
C ASP A 711 11.87 -37.52 -10.45
N ARG A 712 12.23 -36.24 -10.28
CA ARG A 712 12.74 -35.69 -9.01
C ARG A 712 11.72 -34.83 -8.28
N GLY A 713 10.86 -34.12 -9.01
CA GLY A 713 9.71 -33.41 -8.43
C GLY A 713 8.65 -34.39 -7.99
N LEU A 714 8.43 -34.46 -6.68
CA LEU A 714 7.43 -35.36 -6.11
C LEU A 714 6.03 -34.76 -6.26
N GLY A 715 5.04 -35.58 -6.63
CA GLY A 715 3.65 -35.22 -6.43
C GLY A 715 3.28 -35.25 -4.94
N GLY A 716 2.19 -34.59 -4.60
CA GLY A 716 1.53 -34.69 -3.31
C GLY A 716 0.91 -36.08 -3.12
N SER A 717 0.50 -36.36 -1.88
CA SER A 717 -0.15 -37.62 -1.53
C SER A 717 -1.29 -37.38 -0.55
N ASN A 718 -2.31 -38.26 -0.58
CA ASN A 718 -3.42 -38.27 0.39
C ASN A 718 -4.05 -36.90 0.69
N GLY A 719 -4.48 -36.16 -0.34
CA GLY A 719 -5.11 -34.85 -0.11
C GLY A 719 -4.13 -33.67 -0.04
N GLY A 720 -2.82 -33.94 0.10
CA GLY A 720 -1.80 -32.92 0.34
C GLY A 720 -1.23 -32.26 -0.92
N ASP A 721 -0.65 -31.09 -0.72
CA ASP A 721 0.06 -30.33 -1.74
C ASP A 721 1.34 -31.05 -2.17
N ALA A 722 1.73 -30.83 -3.43
CA ALA A 722 3.05 -31.23 -3.90
C ALA A 722 4.12 -30.27 -3.33
N PRO A 723 5.31 -30.77 -2.95
CA PRO A 723 6.40 -29.93 -2.47
C PRO A 723 6.84 -28.87 -3.49
N ASN A 724 7.47 -27.80 -3.00
CA ASN A 724 8.08 -26.74 -3.82
C ASN A 724 7.09 -26.11 -4.81
N GLU A 725 5.97 -25.60 -4.27
CA GLU A 725 4.90 -24.92 -5.03
C GLU A 725 4.42 -25.71 -6.27
N GLY A 726 4.48 -27.05 -6.18
CA GLY A 726 3.77 -27.91 -7.11
C GLY A 726 2.26 -27.70 -7.02
N GLY A 727 1.50 -28.60 -7.64
CA GLY A 727 0.03 -28.52 -7.53
C GLY A 727 -0.42 -28.56 -6.08
N ARG A 728 -1.55 -27.94 -5.79
CA ARG A 728 -2.23 -28.03 -4.49
C ARG A 728 -3.21 -29.20 -4.48
N GLY A 729 -3.33 -29.80 -3.30
CA GLY A 729 -4.24 -30.88 -2.98
C GLY A 729 -5.53 -30.39 -2.32
N TRP A 730 -6.45 -31.32 -2.08
CA TRP A 730 -7.75 -31.09 -1.43
C TRP A 730 -7.66 -30.28 -0.12
N ASN A 731 -6.68 -30.60 0.73
CA ASN A 731 -6.57 -30.00 2.07
C ASN A 731 -6.39 -28.48 2.02
N THR A 732 -5.78 -27.97 0.93
CA THR A 732 -5.57 -26.55 0.67
C THR A 732 -6.67 -25.99 -0.23
N VAL A 733 -6.98 -26.67 -1.34
CA VAL A 733 -7.91 -26.18 -2.37
C VAL A 733 -9.32 -25.94 -1.84
N ARG A 734 -9.81 -26.73 -0.88
CA ARG A 734 -11.15 -26.54 -0.29
C ARG A 734 -11.37 -25.18 0.38
N ASN A 735 -10.28 -24.53 0.82
CA ASN A 735 -10.31 -23.22 1.46
C ASN A 735 -9.70 -22.12 0.59
N GLN A 736 -8.73 -22.47 -0.26
CA GLN A 736 -8.03 -21.54 -1.14
C GLN A 736 -7.85 -22.17 -2.53
N PRO A 737 -8.88 -22.14 -3.39
CA PRO A 737 -8.87 -22.81 -4.69
C PRO A 737 -8.02 -22.11 -5.75
N VAL A 738 -7.46 -20.94 -5.44
CA VAL A 738 -6.63 -20.15 -6.34
C VAL A 738 -5.42 -20.94 -6.86
N GLY A 739 -4.98 -20.64 -8.08
CA GLY A 739 -3.73 -21.14 -8.66
C GLY A 739 -2.50 -20.46 -8.03
N HIS A 740 -1.35 -21.12 -8.03
CA HIS A 740 -0.09 -20.49 -7.62
C HIS A 740 0.39 -19.49 -8.68
N ALA A 741 0.85 -18.33 -8.23
CA ALA A 741 1.54 -17.39 -9.10
C ALA A 741 2.82 -18.01 -9.69
N GLY A 742 3.22 -17.53 -10.87
CA GLY A 742 4.54 -17.86 -11.43
C GLY A 742 5.64 -17.41 -10.47
N MET A 743 6.67 -18.24 -10.28
CA MET A 743 7.71 -18.00 -9.28
C MET A 743 8.69 -16.89 -9.62
N ASN A 744 8.71 -16.52 -10.89
CA ASN A 744 9.45 -15.38 -11.40
C ASN A 744 8.68 -14.82 -12.59
N GLN A 745 9.10 -13.65 -13.08
CA GLN A 745 8.44 -12.97 -14.20
C GLN A 745 8.33 -13.82 -15.48
N TYR A 746 9.14 -14.88 -15.65
CA TYR A 746 9.10 -15.75 -16.82
C TYR A 746 8.32 -17.06 -16.61
N GLY A 747 7.86 -17.35 -15.40
CA GLY A 747 7.07 -18.53 -15.08
C GLY A 747 5.57 -18.30 -15.30
N GLY A 748 4.89 -19.23 -15.95
CA GLY A 748 3.44 -19.18 -16.13
C GLY A 748 2.67 -19.42 -14.83
N GLN A 749 1.49 -18.82 -14.71
CA GLN A 749 0.63 -18.98 -13.53
C GLN A 749 -0.10 -20.32 -13.57
N GLY A 750 -0.27 -20.93 -12.40
CA GLY A 750 -1.12 -22.12 -12.26
C GLY A 750 -2.60 -21.75 -12.41
N GLY A 751 -3.39 -22.66 -12.99
CA GLY A 751 -4.83 -22.46 -13.14
C GLY A 751 -5.59 -22.62 -11.82
N PHE A 752 -6.74 -21.96 -11.71
CA PHE A 752 -7.70 -22.12 -10.61
C PHE A 752 -8.09 -23.58 -10.43
N GLY A 753 -8.26 -24.03 -9.18
CA GLY A 753 -8.28 -25.44 -8.79
C GLY A 753 -6.93 -25.94 -8.31
N GLY A 754 -6.05 -25.02 -7.85
CA GLY A 754 -4.78 -25.36 -7.23
C GLY A 754 -3.63 -25.71 -8.19
N GLY A 755 -3.63 -25.25 -9.44
CA GLY A 755 -2.47 -25.41 -10.32
C GLY A 755 -1.20 -24.77 -9.73
N GLY A 756 -0.05 -25.41 -9.91
CA GLY A 756 1.27 -24.90 -9.53
C GLY A 756 1.82 -23.87 -10.52
N GLY A 757 2.66 -22.96 -10.05
CA GLY A 757 3.32 -21.95 -10.88
C GLY A 757 4.58 -22.50 -11.57
N GLY A 758 4.89 -21.99 -12.76
CA GLY A 758 6.16 -22.26 -13.45
C GLY A 758 7.32 -21.43 -12.90
N GLY A 759 8.56 -21.81 -13.23
CA GLY A 759 9.76 -21.04 -12.88
C GLY A 759 10.55 -21.52 -11.65
N TYR A 760 10.38 -22.78 -11.23
CA TYR A 760 11.13 -23.43 -10.15
C TYR A 760 12.39 -24.18 -10.63
N GLY A 761 13.60 -23.98 -10.09
CA GLY A 761 14.71 -24.83 -10.51
C GLY A 761 16.04 -24.58 -9.81
N THR A 762 16.90 -25.60 -9.81
CA THR A 762 18.25 -25.57 -9.20
C THR A 762 19.36 -25.21 -10.19
N CYS A 763 19.06 -25.18 -11.48
CA CYS A 763 19.98 -24.66 -12.49
C CYS A 763 20.09 -23.13 -12.35
N GLY A 764 21.27 -22.56 -12.62
CA GLY A 764 21.60 -21.14 -12.41
C GLY A 764 20.73 -20.12 -13.16
N ASN A 765 19.70 -20.57 -13.90
CA ASN A 765 18.66 -19.72 -14.47
C ASN A 765 17.28 -20.42 -14.28
N ARG A 766 16.52 -20.01 -13.26
CA ARG A 766 15.25 -20.66 -12.81
C ARG A 766 14.06 -20.50 -13.78
N GLN A 767 14.29 -20.16 -15.03
CA GLN A 767 13.25 -19.62 -15.92
C GLN A 767 12.49 -20.72 -16.70
N HIS A 768 12.93 -21.98 -16.65
CA HIS A 768 12.60 -22.97 -17.68
C HIS A 768 11.62 -24.08 -17.29
N THR A 769 11.13 -24.12 -16.07
CA THR A 769 10.39 -25.26 -15.52
C THR A 769 8.91 -24.98 -15.41
N ALA A 770 8.14 -26.05 -15.49
CA ALA A 770 6.69 -25.99 -15.47
C ALA A 770 6.11 -26.27 -14.08
N GLY A 771 4.91 -25.73 -13.84
CA GLY A 771 4.15 -25.93 -12.61
C GLY A 771 3.33 -27.23 -12.61
N GLY A 772 3.20 -27.88 -11.46
CA GLY A 772 2.45 -29.13 -11.30
C GLY A 772 0.93 -28.94 -11.36
N GLY A 773 0.18 -29.94 -11.83
CA GLY A 773 -1.28 -29.86 -11.90
C GLY A 773 -1.93 -29.95 -10.51
N GLY A 774 -3.00 -29.19 -10.26
CA GLY A 774 -3.80 -29.28 -9.03
C GLY A 774 -4.68 -30.55 -9.01
N GLY A 775 -5.25 -30.92 -7.87
CA GLY A 775 -6.10 -32.11 -7.78
C GLY A 775 -6.38 -32.57 -6.36
N TYR A 776 -6.81 -33.81 -6.19
CA TYR A 776 -6.98 -34.40 -4.86
C TYR A 776 -5.66 -34.33 -4.09
N SER A 777 -4.57 -34.64 -4.78
CA SER A 777 -3.23 -34.24 -4.38
C SER A 777 -2.54 -33.48 -5.51
N GLY A 778 -1.53 -32.71 -5.16
CA GLY A 778 -0.75 -31.94 -6.12
C GLY A 778 0.10 -32.76 -7.09
N GLY A 779 0.32 -32.27 -8.30
CA GLY A 779 1.35 -32.77 -9.22
C GLY A 779 2.72 -32.18 -8.92
N GLY A 780 3.79 -32.93 -9.14
CA GLY A 780 5.15 -32.47 -8.82
C GLY A 780 5.68 -31.39 -9.78
N VAL A 781 6.34 -30.37 -9.26
CA VAL A 781 7.06 -29.36 -10.05
C VAL A 781 8.36 -29.91 -10.62
N ALA A 782 8.78 -29.51 -11.82
CA ALA A 782 10.09 -29.93 -12.35
C ALA A 782 11.26 -29.29 -11.57
N VAL A 783 12.29 -30.08 -11.25
CA VAL A 783 13.47 -29.59 -10.50
C VAL A 783 14.65 -29.30 -11.45
N ASP A 784 14.79 -30.10 -12.50
CA ASP A 784 15.71 -29.85 -13.62
C ASP A 784 15.10 -28.88 -14.65
N CYS A 785 15.97 -28.02 -15.17
CA CYS A 785 15.68 -27.11 -16.26
C CYS A 785 14.97 -27.80 -17.43
N TYR A 786 13.94 -27.12 -17.98
CA TYR A 786 13.21 -27.48 -19.20
C TYR A 786 12.31 -28.73 -19.14
N TYR A 787 12.25 -29.42 -18.00
CA TYR A 787 11.34 -30.54 -17.84
C TYR A 787 9.93 -30.07 -17.54
N ALA A 788 8.97 -30.85 -18.03
CA ALA A 788 7.56 -30.67 -17.74
C ALA A 788 7.20 -31.18 -16.34
N ALA A 789 6.11 -30.67 -15.81
CA ALA A 789 5.64 -31.03 -14.48
C ALA A 789 4.77 -32.29 -14.47
N GLY A 790 4.48 -32.77 -13.27
CA GLY A 790 3.53 -33.84 -12.98
C GLY A 790 2.08 -33.32 -13.00
N GLY A 791 1.14 -34.17 -13.41
CA GLY A 791 -0.28 -33.94 -13.20
C GLY A 791 -0.73 -34.34 -11.80
N GLY A 792 -1.80 -33.70 -11.33
CA GLY A 792 -2.38 -33.91 -10.00
C GLY A 792 -3.12 -35.24 -9.86
N GLY A 793 -3.29 -35.66 -8.61
CA GLY A 793 -4.05 -36.86 -8.24
C GLY A 793 -5.56 -36.63 -8.31
N SER A 794 -6.31 -37.71 -8.41
CA SER A 794 -7.78 -37.73 -8.47
C SER A 794 -8.39 -38.54 -7.33
N TYR A 795 -9.67 -38.34 -7.06
CA TYR A 795 -10.39 -39.06 -6.02
C TYR A 795 -11.83 -39.33 -6.44
N ASN A 796 -12.39 -40.47 -6.03
CA ASN A 796 -13.78 -40.79 -6.32
C ASN A 796 -14.33 -41.74 -5.25
N SER A 797 -15.35 -41.29 -4.52
CA SER A 797 -16.04 -42.08 -3.49
C SER A 797 -17.31 -42.78 -3.99
N GLY A 798 -17.83 -42.43 -5.16
CA GLY A 798 -19.13 -42.90 -5.68
C GLY A 798 -19.11 -44.34 -6.18
N ASP A 799 -20.25 -44.81 -6.66
CA ASP A 799 -20.39 -46.12 -7.34
C ASP A 799 -20.18 -45.97 -8.85
N ASN A 800 -20.21 -47.09 -9.61
CA ASN A 800 -20.15 -47.09 -11.09
C ASN A 800 -19.01 -46.23 -11.68
N ARG A 801 -17.81 -46.42 -11.12
CA ARG A 801 -16.65 -45.59 -11.42
C ARG A 801 -16.10 -45.87 -12.82
N GLU A 802 -15.96 -44.80 -13.60
CA GLU A 802 -15.15 -44.78 -14.81
C GLU A 802 -14.08 -43.70 -14.67
N SER A 803 -12.86 -43.97 -15.10
CA SER A 803 -11.74 -43.05 -14.90
C SER A 803 -10.73 -43.19 -16.01
N GLU A 804 -10.29 -42.07 -16.57
CA GLU A 804 -9.32 -42.01 -17.66
C GLU A 804 -8.28 -40.92 -17.38
N GLU A 805 -7.01 -41.26 -17.56
CA GLU A 805 -5.91 -40.30 -17.45
C GLU A 805 -5.81 -39.43 -18.70
N GLY A 806 -5.62 -38.12 -18.52
CA GLY A 806 -5.27 -37.21 -19.60
C GLY A 806 -6.29 -37.12 -20.74
N GLN A 807 -7.57 -36.93 -20.40
CA GLN A 807 -8.68 -36.95 -21.35
C GLN A 807 -9.16 -35.54 -21.74
N ARG A 808 -8.93 -34.52 -20.90
CA ARG A 808 -9.45 -33.18 -21.09
C ARG A 808 -8.36 -32.17 -21.45
N ASP A 809 -8.47 -31.60 -22.66
CA ASP A 809 -7.72 -30.42 -23.09
C ASP A 809 -8.50 -29.14 -22.77
N GLY A 810 -7.77 -28.03 -22.56
CA GLY A 810 -8.36 -26.75 -22.12
C GLY A 810 -8.85 -26.78 -20.67
N ASP A 811 -9.89 -26.00 -20.37
CA ASP A 811 -10.46 -25.94 -19.04
C ASP A 811 -11.17 -27.22 -18.63
N GLY A 812 -11.29 -27.41 -17.32
CA GLY A 812 -12.07 -28.47 -16.71
C GLY A 812 -13.55 -28.42 -17.06
N LEU A 813 -14.26 -29.45 -16.61
CA LEU A 813 -15.71 -29.54 -16.74
C LEU A 813 -16.25 -30.37 -15.59
N VAL A 814 -17.39 -29.98 -15.07
CA VAL A 814 -18.17 -30.81 -14.15
C VAL A 814 -19.56 -31.00 -14.74
N THR A 815 -19.90 -32.21 -15.13
CA THR A 815 -21.24 -32.56 -15.61
C THR A 815 -21.96 -33.32 -14.52
N ILE A 816 -23.14 -32.82 -14.12
CA ILE A 816 -24.01 -33.51 -13.18
C ILE A 816 -25.27 -33.93 -13.93
N THR A 817 -25.58 -35.22 -13.89
CA THR A 817 -26.74 -35.82 -14.55
C THR A 817 -27.60 -36.53 -13.51
N ARG A 818 -28.89 -36.22 -13.45
CA ARG A 818 -29.84 -36.99 -12.63
C ARG A 818 -30.14 -38.31 -13.33
N LEU A 819 -29.97 -39.41 -12.59
CA LEU A 819 -30.31 -40.73 -13.09
C LEU A 819 -31.81 -41.02 -12.85
N PRO A 820 -32.44 -41.83 -13.72
CA PRO A 820 -33.85 -42.19 -13.60
C PRO A 820 -34.15 -43.07 -12.39
#